data_AF-A0AAV1FUL9-F1
#
_entry.id   AF-A0AAV1FUL9-F1
#
_cell.length_a   1.000
_cell.length_b   1.000
_cell.length_c   1.000
_cell.angle_alpha   90.00
_cell.angle_beta   90.00
_cell.angle_gamma   90.00
#
_symmetry.space_group_name_H-M   'P 1'
#
loop_
_entity.id
_entity.type
_entity.pdbx_description
1 polymer ?
#
loop_
_entity_poly.entity_id
_entity_poly.type
_entity_poly.pdbx_seq_one_letter_code
_entity_poly.pdbx_strand_id
1 'polypeptide(L)'
;MEETGAAGEDTFDSLAEFQLVLSELVGDQSLDKVRLEYEKLVRALKNSRDNEKRLMCKCRELNAEIVSISTKVSAALKLSKEDETTISSLKRELDKAWKMVDAAHEKEKKDKETIRNLKEEVANLIKMNEQQAGFSVDQEQSELLKLNEVLTKERDQLQTDVEDLREKLKQANTNQQEVEAKRDVALESISQLQQELQVQQNEISREMRFKEKLDKEVKQLHMDMEAKTGEIKALNLQGQKVKEEQQRLEQQLKELKVLNERTLKDLEQTQVKNSKLQQECEQLSSVKEHLTLENQQSTNELKMREEEVNQMRQELAKQTKMREVIQKKFHQMEDQKADVDVQRETLKAQITGLEKDLESSKKQAEVDRKAIEELIREKDIINKNIIKASQSTEKQQNLVKLLEQDKKTLEREINGYRQEVQKQRKIIQQLEKERDRYINETSSLMQKVQQKMSDVEVKESEIFDWRKKVTEAECKLKQQENLLESVVSERNLYSKNLIEAQEEIAEMKRKIRTMTNQVTRLRDEISGKELALAKDQQEHKRLEKDNEALKAELQTMKLQIEETKQQVDSQKAEQQKLQKIIADTDSEQIQQRKQLGQVIRERDSLGKQLLRHNDERALLYEKIRIQQSILSKGDYHYSQKIEDIRLLKIEINKLQRKKSILDKTVPNTEDLRRELRHLQRELLRERTRNSLLEDQLKPINIHRWRRLEGSDPSKYELIQKIQSLRKRLIAKTQELEKQELLLQEKEKLFVELKQILARQPGPEAVEQLQQCQWTLRERTAKLKALIAEVTMLDSKMNQYKSENQSLAGELANIKKKYLSQKKLYNEQRTKMKVETLEPLPQLSSKPHFTGGGFRIDNPVRRQ
;
A
#
# COMPACT_ATOMS: atom_id res chain seq x y z
N MET A 1 60.36 -24.17 32.46
CA MET A 1 59.82 -24.84 31.25
C MET A 1 58.47 -24.21 30.85
N GLU A 2 58.36 -23.03 30.24
CA GLU A 2 59.38 -22.17 29.60
C GLU A 2 60.00 -22.82 28.34
N GLU A 3 60.08 -21.99 27.29
CA GLU A 3 60.68 -22.24 25.96
C GLU A 3 60.14 -23.41 25.11
N THR A 4 59.31 -23.06 24.12
CA THR A 4 59.55 -23.35 22.68
C THR A 4 58.47 -22.69 21.82
N GLY A 5 58.80 -22.36 20.55
CA GLY A 5 57.78 -22.25 19.50
C GLY A 5 57.16 -20.88 19.18
N ALA A 6 57.89 -19.78 19.34
CA ALA A 6 57.53 -18.51 18.66
C ALA A 6 57.79 -18.64 17.15
N ALA A 7 56.80 -19.16 16.41
CA ALA A 7 56.89 -19.47 14.97
C ALA A 7 55.54 -19.28 14.24
N GLY A 8 54.70 -18.36 14.72
CA GLY A 8 53.33 -18.15 14.20
C GLY A 8 53.19 -17.03 13.17
N GLU A 9 53.99 -15.97 13.28
CA GLU A 9 53.68 -14.67 12.65
C GLU A 9 54.26 -14.54 11.22
N ASP A 10 55.42 -15.14 10.93
CA ASP A 10 56.06 -15.21 9.60
C ASP A 10 55.20 -15.87 8.50
N THR A 11 54.02 -16.39 8.82
CA THR A 11 53.16 -17.11 7.88
C THR A 11 52.16 -16.23 7.13
N PHE A 12 51.97 -14.95 7.52
CA PHE A 12 50.97 -14.08 6.89
C PHE A 12 51.40 -13.58 5.50
N ASP A 13 52.64 -13.12 5.36
CA ASP A 13 53.17 -12.52 4.12
C ASP A 13 53.13 -13.49 2.94
N SER A 14 53.44 -14.77 3.17
CA SER A 14 53.41 -15.82 2.15
C SER A 14 52.11 -15.89 1.34
N LEU A 15 50.94 -15.52 1.92
CA LEU A 15 49.68 -15.56 1.18
C LEU A 15 49.48 -14.34 0.26
N ALA A 16 50.14 -13.21 0.54
CA ALA A 16 50.12 -12.02 -0.31
C ALA A 16 51.05 -12.21 -1.53
N GLU A 17 52.22 -12.83 -1.33
CA GLU A 17 53.15 -13.19 -2.41
C GLU A 17 52.48 -14.10 -3.46
N PHE A 18 51.71 -15.10 -3.04
CA PHE A 18 50.92 -15.94 -3.97
C PHE A 18 49.88 -15.15 -4.77
N GLN A 19 49.36 -14.02 -4.26
CA GLN A 19 48.42 -13.16 -4.99
C GLN A 19 49.14 -12.19 -5.95
N LEU A 20 50.36 -11.77 -5.63
CA LEU A 20 51.22 -11.01 -6.55
C LEU A 20 51.62 -11.86 -7.76
N VAL A 21 52.14 -13.07 -7.56
CA VAL A 21 52.49 -13.97 -8.67
C VAL A 21 51.27 -14.30 -9.54
N LEU A 22 50.08 -14.43 -8.94
CA LEU A 22 48.84 -14.62 -9.70
C LEU A 22 48.39 -13.38 -10.50
N SER A 23 48.74 -12.16 -10.09
CA SER A 23 48.39 -10.95 -10.84
C SER A 23 49.39 -10.65 -11.97
N GLU A 24 50.68 -10.97 -11.78
CA GLU A 24 51.69 -10.92 -12.85
C GLU A 24 51.38 -11.92 -13.97
N LEU A 25 50.96 -13.15 -13.62
CA LEU A 25 50.57 -14.20 -14.58
C LEU A 25 49.29 -13.91 -15.40
N VAL A 26 48.57 -12.82 -15.11
CA VAL A 26 47.41 -12.38 -15.94
C VAL A 26 47.86 -11.61 -17.19
N GLY A 27 49.12 -11.15 -17.25
CA GLY A 27 49.63 -10.35 -18.38
C GLY A 27 49.91 -11.13 -19.67
N ASP A 28 50.12 -12.45 -19.61
CA ASP A 28 50.59 -13.25 -20.75
C ASP A 28 49.70 -14.47 -21.03
N GLN A 29 49.02 -14.45 -22.18
CA GLN A 29 48.10 -15.50 -22.63
C GLN A 29 48.78 -16.86 -22.87
N SER A 30 50.11 -16.90 -23.04
CA SER A 30 50.85 -18.16 -23.17
C SER A 30 50.93 -18.95 -21.85
N LEU A 31 50.83 -18.25 -20.72
CA LEU A 31 50.99 -18.81 -19.36
C LEU A 31 49.65 -19.19 -18.69
N ASP A 32 48.51 -18.98 -19.34
CA ASP A 32 47.18 -19.15 -18.75
C ASP A 32 46.92 -20.58 -18.21
N LYS A 33 47.52 -21.59 -18.84
CA LYS A 33 47.50 -22.99 -18.34
C LYS A 33 48.29 -23.15 -17.03
N VAL A 34 49.44 -22.47 -16.92
CA VAL A 34 50.27 -22.47 -15.70
C VAL A 34 49.54 -21.73 -14.59
N ARG A 35 48.94 -20.57 -14.89
CA ARG A 35 48.08 -19.81 -13.98
C ARG A 35 46.94 -20.66 -13.41
N LEU A 36 46.23 -21.41 -14.25
CA LEU A 36 45.14 -22.28 -13.81
C LEU A 36 45.58 -23.42 -12.89
N GLU A 37 46.73 -24.06 -13.12
CA GLU A 37 47.25 -25.07 -12.19
C GLU A 37 47.82 -24.43 -10.91
N TYR A 38 48.46 -23.26 -11.00
CA TYR A 38 48.96 -22.52 -9.83
C TYR A 38 47.82 -22.04 -8.92
N GLU A 39 46.71 -21.54 -9.49
CA GLU A 39 45.50 -21.21 -8.73
C GLU A 39 44.90 -22.43 -8.01
N LYS A 40 44.93 -23.63 -8.61
CA LYS A 40 44.51 -24.87 -7.94
C LYS A 40 45.46 -25.21 -6.78
N LEU A 41 46.77 -25.07 -6.99
CA LEU A 41 47.79 -25.35 -5.99
C LEU A 41 47.65 -24.40 -4.79
N VAL A 42 47.49 -23.09 -5.03
CA VAL A 42 47.25 -22.07 -3.98
C VAL A 42 45.93 -22.33 -3.24
N ARG A 43 44.86 -22.74 -3.95
CA ARG A 43 43.59 -23.17 -3.33
C ARG A 43 43.76 -24.42 -2.46
N ALA A 44 44.50 -25.42 -2.92
CA ALA A 44 44.79 -26.63 -2.15
C ALA A 44 45.65 -26.33 -0.90
N LEU A 45 46.69 -25.50 -1.04
CA LEU A 45 47.54 -25.05 0.06
C LEU A 45 46.75 -24.28 1.12
N LYS A 46 45.86 -23.37 0.70
CA LYS A 46 44.97 -22.63 1.60
C LYS A 46 44.02 -23.57 2.34
N ASN A 47 43.36 -24.49 1.64
CA ASN A 47 42.49 -25.49 2.25
C ASN A 47 43.26 -26.38 3.26
N SER A 48 44.52 -26.70 2.96
CA SER A 48 45.40 -27.45 3.87
C SER A 48 45.70 -26.64 5.13
N ARG A 49 46.14 -25.39 5.03
CA ARG A 49 46.38 -24.49 6.17
C ARG A 49 45.14 -24.22 7.01
N ASP A 50 43.96 -24.09 6.39
CA ASP A 50 42.72 -23.86 7.13
C ASP A 50 42.23 -25.14 7.85
N ASN A 51 42.55 -26.34 7.33
CA ASN A 51 42.35 -27.60 8.04
C ASN A 51 43.40 -27.84 9.14
N GLU A 52 44.65 -27.47 8.91
CA GLU A 52 45.74 -27.47 9.91
C GLU A 52 45.39 -26.57 11.10
N LYS A 53 44.89 -25.35 10.87
CA LYS A 53 44.38 -24.47 11.92
C LYS A 53 43.24 -25.10 12.73
N ARG A 54 42.28 -25.77 12.07
CA ARG A 54 41.20 -26.51 12.74
C ARG A 54 41.74 -27.64 13.60
N LEU A 55 42.70 -28.41 13.09
CA LEU A 55 43.37 -29.48 13.84
C LEU A 55 44.14 -28.93 15.04
N MET A 56 44.87 -27.82 14.88
CA MET A 56 45.60 -27.16 15.98
C MET A 56 44.66 -26.62 17.06
N CYS A 57 43.49 -26.07 16.70
CA CYS A 57 42.44 -25.75 17.66
C CYS A 57 41.93 -27.02 18.37
N LYS A 58 41.62 -28.08 17.61
CA LYS A 58 41.17 -29.37 18.16
C LYS A 58 42.17 -29.98 19.15
N CYS A 59 43.46 -29.91 18.84
CA CYS A 59 44.53 -30.38 19.73
C CYS A 59 44.67 -29.51 20.99
N ARG A 60 44.46 -28.19 20.89
CA ARG A 60 44.44 -27.29 22.07
C ARG A 60 43.22 -27.56 22.97
N GLU A 61 42.04 -27.76 22.38
CA GLU A 61 40.81 -28.19 23.08
C GLU A 61 41.04 -29.50 23.83
N LEU A 62 41.47 -30.55 23.12
CA LEU A 62 41.73 -31.88 23.70
C LEU A 62 42.82 -31.85 24.78
N ASN A 63 43.87 -31.03 24.63
CA ASN A 63 44.91 -30.92 25.65
C ASN A 63 44.40 -30.19 26.91
N ALA A 64 43.52 -29.18 26.75
CA ALA A 64 42.84 -28.54 27.89
C ALA A 64 41.86 -29.52 28.59
N GLU A 65 41.16 -30.37 27.83
CA GLU A 65 40.35 -31.45 28.39
C GLU A 65 41.20 -32.48 29.14
N ILE A 66 42.34 -32.91 28.58
CA ILE A 66 43.30 -33.82 29.24
C ILE A 66 43.81 -33.22 30.55
N VAL A 67 44.17 -31.93 30.59
CA VAL A 67 44.56 -31.24 31.84
C VAL A 67 43.40 -31.15 32.84
N SER A 68 42.16 -30.91 32.37
CA SER A 68 40.96 -30.94 33.22
C SER A 68 40.68 -32.33 33.80
N ILE A 69 40.88 -33.39 33.01
CA ILE A 69 40.72 -34.77 33.45
C ILE A 69 41.85 -35.15 34.42
N SER A 70 43.11 -34.80 34.13
CA SER A 70 44.25 -35.06 35.01
C SER A 70 44.11 -34.37 36.38
N THR A 71 43.58 -33.16 36.43
CA THR A 71 43.30 -32.46 37.71
C THR A 71 42.15 -33.11 38.48
N LYS A 72 41.07 -33.55 37.80
CA LYS A 72 39.97 -34.33 38.42
C LYS A 72 40.46 -35.68 38.95
N VAL A 73 41.28 -36.41 38.19
CA VAL A 73 41.91 -37.68 38.61
C VAL A 73 42.84 -37.45 39.81
N SER A 74 43.63 -36.37 39.81
CA SER A 74 44.46 -36.02 40.97
C SER A 74 43.64 -35.66 42.21
N ALA A 75 42.43 -35.12 42.07
CA ALA A 75 41.52 -34.87 43.19
C ALA A 75 40.91 -36.18 43.72
N ALA A 76 40.44 -37.06 42.83
CA ALA A 76 39.95 -38.39 43.19
C ALA A 76 41.02 -39.26 43.89
N LEU A 77 42.28 -39.18 43.44
CA LEU A 77 43.43 -39.85 44.07
C LEU A 77 43.86 -39.24 45.41
N LYS A 78 43.42 -38.02 45.76
CA LYS A 78 43.57 -37.48 47.12
C LYS A 78 42.46 -37.99 48.03
N LEU A 79 41.20 -37.85 47.60
CA LEU A 79 40.03 -38.40 48.31
C LEU A 79 40.21 -39.89 48.62
N SER A 80 40.63 -40.70 47.65
CA SER A 80 40.89 -42.14 47.87
C SER A 80 41.98 -42.44 48.90
N LYS A 81 42.94 -41.51 49.14
CA LYS A 81 43.97 -41.65 50.18
C LYS A 81 43.46 -41.17 51.54
N GLU A 82 42.64 -40.13 51.55
CA GLU A 82 41.92 -39.67 52.73
C GLU A 82 40.96 -40.80 53.22
N ASP A 83 40.26 -41.46 52.30
CA ASP A 83 39.46 -42.67 52.54
C ASP A 83 40.32 -43.84 53.06
N GLU A 84 41.49 -44.13 52.49
CA GLU A 84 42.40 -45.15 53.04
C GLU A 84 42.84 -44.83 54.48
N THR A 85 43.06 -43.56 54.82
CA THR A 85 43.42 -43.17 56.20
C THR A 85 42.25 -43.27 57.18
N THR A 86 41.02 -42.93 56.78
CA THR A 86 39.83 -43.06 57.63
C THR A 86 39.40 -44.53 57.78
N ILE A 87 39.51 -45.35 56.73
CA ILE A 87 39.35 -46.80 56.81
C ILE A 87 40.41 -47.40 57.76
N SER A 88 41.62 -46.85 57.78
CA SER A 88 42.69 -47.30 58.68
C SER A 88 42.48 -46.89 60.15
N SER A 89 41.85 -45.75 60.43
CA SER A 89 41.44 -45.42 61.81
C SER A 89 40.25 -46.27 62.27
N LEU A 90 39.22 -46.42 61.42
CA LEU A 90 38.04 -47.24 61.72
C LEU A 90 38.40 -48.72 61.95
N LYS A 91 39.36 -49.29 61.18
CA LYS A 91 39.90 -50.63 61.45
C LYS A 91 40.56 -50.75 62.83
N ARG A 92 41.35 -49.74 63.25
CA ARG A 92 41.97 -49.71 64.58
C ARG A 92 40.95 -49.56 65.71
N GLU A 93 39.81 -48.92 65.46
CA GLU A 93 38.69 -48.85 66.40
C GLU A 93 37.91 -50.16 66.45
N LEU A 94 37.71 -50.82 65.31
CA LEU A 94 37.15 -52.18 65.22
C LEU A 94 38.02 -53.20 65.98
N ASP A 95 39.35 -53.17 65.81
CA ASP A 95 40.29 -54.05 66.52
C ASP A 95 40.28 -53.81 68.05
N LYS A 96 40.04 -52.56 68.49
CA LYS A 96 39.84 -52.25 69.92
C LYS A 96 38.50 -52.78 70.43
N ALA A 97 37.43 -52.63 69.65
CA ALA A 97 36.11 -53.15 70.01
C ALA A 97 36.12 -54.69 70.12
N TRP A 98 36.74 -55.39 69.15
CA TRP A 98 36.92 -56.85 69.21
C TRP A 98 37.71 -57.27 70.45
N LYS A 99 38.84 -56.63 70.75
CA LYS A 99 39.62 -56.95 71.97
C LYS A 99 38.85 -56.70 73.27
N MET A 100 37.91 -55.75 73.29
CA MET A 100 37.01 -55.56 74.44
C MET A 100 35.92 -56.64 74.52
N VAL A 101 35.40 -57.13 73.38
CA VAL A 101 34.47 -58.27 73.33
C VAL A 101 35.17 -59.57 73.73
N ASP A 102 36.37 -59.83 73.23
CA ASP A 102 37.17 -61.01 73.60
C ASP A 102 37.50 -61.00 75.10
N ALA A 103 37.89 -59.84 75.65
CA ALA A 103 38.11 -59.68 77.10
C ALA A 103 36.84 -59.84 77.93
N ALA A 104 35.67 -59.45 77.40
CA ALA A 104 34.38 -59.68 78.04
C ALA A 104 33.98 -61.16 78.03
N HIS A 105 34.17 -61.89 76.92
CA HIS A 105 33.94 -63.33 76.86
C HIS A 105 34.95 -64.13 77.71
N GLU A 106 36.22 -63.71 77.78
CA GLU A 106 37.21 -64.33 78.68
C GLU A 106 36.93 -64.06 80.17
N LYS A 107 36.21 -62.99 80.52
CA LYS A 107 35.60 -62.82 81.85
C LYS A 107 34.41 -63.77 82.02
N GLU A 108 33.42 -63.66 81.14
CA GLU A 108 32.17 -64.43 81.19
C GLU A 108 32.42 -65.95 81.24
N LYS A 109 33.47 -66.45 80.57
CA LYS A 109 33.91 -67.84 80.62
C LYS A 109 34.48 -68.24 81.98
N LYS A 110 35.31 -67.38 82.60
CA LYS A 110 35.83 -67.58 83.96
C LYS A 110 34.72 -67.51 84.99
N ASP A 111 33.76 -66.60 84.82
CA ASP A 111 32.57 -66.50 85.65
C ASP A 111 31.67 -67.75 85.51
N LYS A 112 31.55 -68.32 84.30
CA LYS A 112 30.89 -69.62 84.07
C LYS A 112 31.66 -70.82 84.63
N GLU A 113 32.98 -70.72 84.80
CA GLU A 113 33.82 -71.73 85.43
C GLU A 113 33.74 -71.64 86.97
N THR A 114 33.79 -70.46 87.57
CA THR A 114 33.57 -70.29 89.02
C THR A 114 32.15 -70.69 89.44
N ILE A 115 31.12 -70.32 88.65
CA ILE A 115 29.74 -70.79 88.86
C ILE A 115 29.60 -72.32 88.74
N ARG A 116 30.47 -73.00 87.96
CA ARG A 116 30.46 -74.47 87.88
C ARG A 116 31.08 -75.08 89.12
N ASN A 117 32.26 -74.60 89.53
CA ASN A 117 32.97 -75.10 90.71
C ASN A 117 32.11 -74.92 91.98
N LEU A 118 31.50 -73.74 92.17
CA LEU A 118 30.59 -73.47 93.29
C LEU A 118 29.35 -74.39 93.29
N LYS A 119 28.90 -74.85 92.13
CA LYS A 119 27.80 -75.84 92.03
C LYS A 119 28.25 -77.26 92.36
N GLU A 120 29.49 -77.63 92.04
CA GLU A 120 30.08 -78.92 92.42
C GLU A 120 30.38 -78.96 93.92
N GLU A 121 30.86 -77.87 94.52
CA GLU A 121 31.05 -77.72 95.96
C GLU A 121 29.72 -77.85 96.73
N VAL A 122 28.66 -77.15 96.29
CA VAL A 122 27.31 -77.31 96.85
C VAL A 122 26.79 -78.75 96.69
N ALA A 123 27.01 -79.39 95.54
CA ALA A 123 26.60 -80.79 95.32
C ALA A 123 27.38 -81.80 96.20
N ASN A 124 28.63 -81.51 96.56
CA ASN A 124 29.44 -82.34 97.45
C ASN A 124 29.07 -82.14 98.93
N LEU A 125 28.78 -80.90 99.34
CA LEU A 125 28.30 -80.61 100.70
C LEU A 125 26.92 -81.25 100.98
N ILE A 126 26.02 -81.26 100.00
CA ILE A 126 24.72 -81.96 100.11
C ILE A 126 24.93 -83.48 100.26
N LYS A 127 25.90 -84.07 99.56
CA LYS A 127 26.16 -85.53 99.61
C LYS A 127 26.75 -86.04 100.92
N MET A 128 27.41 -85.20 101.73
CA MET A 128 27.98 -85.62 103.02
C MET A 128 26.99 -85.56 104.19
N ASN A 129 25.80 -84.98 104.01
CA ASN A 129 24.87 -84.70 105.12
C ASN A 129 23.72 -85.72 105.28
N GLU A 130 23.69 -86.81 104.50
CA GLU A 130 22.59 -87.80 104.50
C GLU A 130 23.00 -89.24 104.87
N GLN A 131 24.25 -89.49 105.30
CA GLN A 131 24.71 -90.84 105.66
C GLN A 131 25.59 -90.89 106.92
N GLN A 132 24.95 -90.93 108.10
CA GLN A 132 24.89 -92.15 108.94
C GLN A 132 24.15 -91.92 110.27
N ALA A 133 23.35 -92.92 110.69
CA ALA A 133 22.76 -93.01 112.03
C ALA A 133 23.59 -93.98 112.91
N GLY A 134 23.42 -93.94 114.24
CA GLY A 134 24.23 -94.72 115.19
C GLY A 134 23.50 -95.80 116.00
N PHE A 135 24.23 -96.41 116.94
CA PHE A 135 23.82 -97.48 117.90
C PHE A 135 23.55 -98.86 117.25
N SER A 136 23.65 -100.04 117.90
CA SER A 136 23.95 -100.51 119.28
C SER A 136 24.62 -101.94 119.21
N VAL A 137 24.97 -102.73 120.24
CA VAL A 137 24.86 -102.69 121.73
C VAL A 137 25.96 -103.58 122.41
N ASP A 138 25.99 -103.56 123.74
CA ASP A 138 26.78 -104.27 124.78
C ASP A 138 27.15 -105.77 124.65
N GLN A 139 28.18 -106.17 125.43
CA GLN A 139 28.01 -107.24 126.43
C GLN A 139 28.87 -107.06 127.71
N GLU A 140 28.29 -107.51 128.83
CA GLU A 140 28.69 -107.58 130.26
C GLU A 140 30.12 -108.07 130.62
N GLN A 141 30.69 -107.90 131.84
CA GLN A 141 30.55 -106.92 132.94
C GLN A 141 31.69 -107.18 134.00
N SER A 142 31.86 -106.28 134.99
CA SER A 142 32.90 -106.32 136.06
C SER A 142 34.34 -106.04 135.57
N GLU A 143 35.23 -105.30 136.26
CA GLU A 143 35.30 -104.94 137.68
C GLU A 143 35.28 -103.41 137.93
N LEU A 144 34.45 -102.97 138.89
CA LEU A 144 34.08 -101.54 139.08
C LEU A 144 35.13 -100.63 139.75
N LEU A 145 36.37 -101.09 140.00
CA LEU A 145 37.36 -100.32 140.76
C LEU A 145 38.28 -99.40 139.93
N LYS A 146 38.24 -99.48 138.58
CA LYS A 146 39.05 -98.61 137.69
C LYS A 146 38.30 -97.36 137.17
N LEU A 147 36.99 -97.27 137.42
CA LEU A 147 36.11 -96.30 136.75
C LEU A 147 36.34 -94.83 137.15
N ASN A 148 36.78 -94.56 138.39
CA ASN A 148 36.91 -93.20 138.93
C ASN A 148 38.08 -92.39 138.30
N GLU A 149 39.15 -93.04 137.85
CA GLU A 149 40.32 -92.38 137.24
C GLU A 149 40.17 -92.12 135.72
N VAL A 150 39.09 -92.64 135.13
CA VAL A 150 38.77 -92.47 133.70
C VAL A 150 37.78 -91.32 133.52
N LEU A 151 36.67 -91.33 134.27
CA LEU A 151 35.62 -90.31 134.21
C LEU A 151 36.12 -88.86 134.46
N THR A 152 37.19 -88.71 135.24
CA THR A 152 37.83 -87.41 135.48
C THR A 152 38.62 -86.88 134.28
N LYS A 153 39.14 -87.76 133.41
CA LYS A 153 39.86 -87.38 132.18
C LYS A 153 38.91 -87.13 131.02
N GLU A 154 37.87 -87.95 130.90
CA GLU A 154 36.81 -87.79 129.89
C GLU A 154 36.08 -86.44 130.04
N ARG A 155 35.86 -85.97 131.27
CA ARG A 155 35.32 -84.62 131.55
C ARG A 155 36.17 -83.52 130.89
N ASP A 156 37.49 -83.57 131.05
CA ASP A 156 38.40 -82.51 130.62
C ASP A 156 38.61 -82.52 129.10
N GLN A 157 38.50 -83.70 128.48
CA GLN A 157 38.46 -83.86 127.03
C GLN A 157 37.14 -83.30 126.45
N LEU A 158 35.98 -83.68 127.01
CA LEU A 158 34.69 -83.14 126.56
C LEU A 158 34.56 -81.63 126.78
N GLN A 159 35.20 -81.07 127.83
CA GLN A 159 35.21 -79.63 128.05
C GLN A 159 36.07 -78.89 127.00
N THR A 160 37.21 -79.45 126.61
CA THR A 160 38.05 -78.87 125.54
C THR A 160 37.38 -78.98 124.17
N ASP A 161 36.75 -80.12 123.83
CA ASP A 161 35.95 -80.27 122.60
C ASP A 161 34.82 -79.24 122.50
N VAL A 162 34.14 -78.93 123.61
CA VAL A 162 33.08 -77.91 123.67
C VAL A 162 33.61 -76.49 123.47
N GLU A 163 34.84 -76.18 123.90
CA GLU A 163 35.48 -74.89 123.65
C GLU A 163 35.91 -74.78 122.17
N ASP A 164 36.48 -75.83 121.61
CA ASP A 164 36.86 -75.96 120.19
C ASP A 164 35.64 -75.79 119.25
N LEU A 165 34.51 -76.43 119.59
CA LEU A 165 33.25 -76.30 118.84
C LEU A 165 32.63 -74.90 118.97
N ARG A 166 32.77 -74.24 120.13
CA ARG A 166 32.31 -72.85 120.32
C ARG A 166 33.14 -71.85 119.53
N GLU A 167 34.45 -72.08 119.37
CA GLU A 167 35.30 -71.24 118.53
C GLU A 167 34.99 -71.43 117.04
N LYS A 168 34.83 -72.68 116.58
CA LYS A 168 34.37 -73.00 115.21
C LYS A 168 32.99 -72.37 114.91
N LEU A 169 32.07 -72.37 115.87
CA LEU A 169 30.76 -71.72 115.74
C LEU A 169 30.88 -70.18 115.62
N LYS A 170 31.80 -69.54 116.36
CA LYS A 170 32.09 -68.10 116.21
C LYS A 170 32.68 -67.77 114.84
N GLN A 171 33.60 -68.59 114.34
CA GLN A 171 34.18 -68.44 113.00
C GLN A 171 33.12 -68.61 111.90
N ALA A 172 32.22 -69.58 112.04
CA ALA A 172 31.09 -69.76 111.13
C ALA A 172 30.15 -68.54 111.12
N ASN A 173 29.77 -68.02 112.29
CA ASN A 173 28.88 -66.85 112.40
C ASN A 173 29.52 -65.55 111.85
N THR A 174 30.82 -65.33 112.07
CA THR A 174 31.53 -64.16 111.51
C THR A 174 31.66 -64.26 110.00
N ASN A 175 31.97 -65.44 109.46
CA ASN A 175 31.96 -65.69 108.01
C ASN A 175 30.56 -65.49 107.39
N GLN A 176 29.49 -65.91 108.07
CA GLN A 176 28.11 -65.68 107.61
C GLN A 176 27.80 -64.17 107.56
N GLN A 177 28.12 -63.42 108.61
CA GLN A 177 27.91 -61.96 108.65
C GLN A 177 28.70 -61.23 107.56
N GLU A 178 29.93 -61.66 107.27
CA GLU A 178 30.70 -61.13 106.14
C GLU A 178 30.06 -61.43 104.77
N VAL A 179 29.49 -62.63 104.58
CA VAL A 179 28.82 -63.01 103.32
C VAL A 179 27.49 -62.27 103.17
N GLU A 180 26.73 -62.08 104.24
CA GLU A 180 25.50 -61.28 104.24
C GLU A 180 25.80 -59.80 103.92
N ALA A 181 26.83 -59.20 104.53
CA ALA A 181 27.26 -57.84 104.20
C ALA A 181 27.70 -57.70 102.73
N LYS A 182 28.47 -58.68 102.21
CA LYS A 182 28.90 -58.70 100.79
C LYS A 182 27.71 -58.88 99.83
N ARG A 183 26.69 -59.67 100.20
CA ARG A 183 25.43 -59.82 99.46
C ARG A 183 24.68 -58.49 99.39
N ASP A 184 24.58 -57.78 100.50
CA ASP A 184 23.74 -56.58 100.58
C ASP A 184 24.38 -55.40 99.83
N VAL A 185 25.70 -55.24 99.89
CA VAL A 185 26.45 -54.30 99.03
C VAL A 185 26.29 -54.65 97.53
N ALA A 186 26.23 -55.94 97.18
CA ALA A 186 25.97 -56.35 95.79
C ALA A 186 24.52 -56.04 95.36
N LEU A 187 23.53 -56.19 96.25
CA LEU A 187 22.13 -55.82 95.99
C LEU A 187 21.97 -54.30 95.81
N GLU A 188 22.63 -53.48 96.63
CA GLU A 188 22.67 -52.02 96.44
C GLU A 188 23.32 -51.65 95.10
N SER A 189 24.43 -52.29 94.74
CA SER A 189 25.11 -52.08 93.45
C SER A 189 24.22 -52.46 92.26
N ILE A 190 23.46 -53.56 92.35
CA ILE A 190 22.48 -53.96 91.33
C ILE A 190 21.34 -52.94 91.22
N SER A 191 20.85 -52.41 92.35
CA SER A 191 19.81 -51.37 92.39
C SER A 191 20.27 -50.08 91.71
N GLN A 192 21.50 -49.64 91.99
CA GLN A 192 22.13 -48.46 91.34
C GLN A 192 22.26 -48.67 89.83
N LEU A 193 22.81 -49.81 89.40
CA LEU A 193 22.95 -50.14 87.98
C LEU A 193 21.60 -50.24 87.25
N GLN A 194 20.54 -50.74 87.90
CA GLN A 194 19.18 -50.74 87.35
C GLN A 194 18.64 -49.31 87.20
N GLN A 195 18.92 -48.42 88.16
CA GLN A 195 18.52 -47.01 88.09
C GLN A 195 19.27 -46.25 86.98
N GLU A 196 20.58 -46.52 86.79
CA GLU A 196 21.36 -45.96 85.67
C GLU A 196 20.85 -46.45 84.31
N LEU A 197 20.54 -47.76 84.19
CA LEU A 197 19.89 -48.33 83.00
C LEU A 197 18.55 -47.63 82.71
N GLN A 198 17.73 -47.41 83.74
CA GLN A 198 16.46 -46.69 83.62
C GLN A 198 16.67 -45.25 83.12
N VAL A 199 17.74 -44.55 83.54
CA VAL A 199 18.08 -43.21 83.06
C VAL A 199 18.50 -43.24 81.59
N GLN A 200 19.45 -44.10 81.20
CA GLN A 200 19.91 -44.18 79.81
C GLN A 200 18.79 -44.63 78.86
N GLN A 201 17.92 -45.56 79.27
CA GLN A 201 16.72 -45.96 78.51
C GLN A 201 15.81 -44.74 78.23
N ASN A 202 15.65 -43.85 79.21
CA ASN A 202 14.89 -42.61 79.04
C ASN A 202 15.61 -41.60 78.14
N GLU A 203 16.93 -41.46 78.23
CA GLU A 203 17.71 -40.56 77.38
C GLU A 203 17.71 -41.01 75.91
N ILE A 204 17.93 -42.29 75.63
CA ILE A 204 17.78 -42.89 74.30
C ILE A 204 16.37 -42.63 73.75
N SER A 205 15.32 -42.72 74.57
CA SER A 205 13.95 -42.41 74.15
C SER A 205 13.73 -40.92 73.80
N ARG A 206 14.48 -40.00 74.44
CA ARG A 206 14.45 -38.56 74.15
C ARG A 206 15.23 -38.26 72.87
N GLU A 207 16.40 -38.84 72.69
CA GLU A 207 17.19 -38.69 71.46
C GLU A 207 16.47 -39.27 70.24
N MET A 208 15.86 -40.45 70.36
CA MET A 208 14.98 -41.04 69.33
C MET A 208 13.87 -40.06 68.92
N ARG A 209 13.17 -39.45 69.88
CA ARG A 209 12.11 -38.45 69.62
C ARG A 209 12.63 -37.13 69.07
N PHE A 210 13.88 -36.76 69.34
CA PHE A 210 14.53 -35.57 68.79
C PHE A 210 14.98 -35.82 67.35
N LYS A 211 15.63 -36.96 67.09
CA LYS A 211 15.95 -37.44 65.75
C LYS A 211 14.71 -37.57 64.88
N GLU A 212 13.62 -38.13 65.39
CA GLU A 212 12.35 -38.22 64.66
C GLU A 212 11.76 -36.87 64.26
N LYS A 213 12.06 -35.77 64.98
CA LYS A 213 11.66 -34.42 64.59
C LYS A 213 12.57 -33.89 63.50
N LEU A 214 13.89 -34.00 63.68
CA LEU A 214 14.87 -33.61 62.66
C LEU A 214 14.67 -34.38 61.34
N ASP A 215 14.40 -35.68 61.39
CA ASP A 215 14.08 -36.51 60.22
C ASP A 215 12.77 -36.08 59.51
N LYS A 216 11.85 -35.41 60.22
CA LYS A 216 10.61 -34.83 59.64
C LYS A 216 10.89 -33.43 59.07
N GLU A 217 11.66 -32.60 59.78
CA GLU A 217 12.07 -31.26 59.33
C GLU A 217 12.97 -31.34 58.08
N VAL A 218 13.94 -32.26 58.04
CA VAL A 218 14.78 -32.53 56.87
C VAL A 218 13.95 -33.00 55.67
N LYS A 219 12.94 -33.86 55.88
CA LYS A 219 12.02 -34.28 54.80
C LYS A 219 11.17 -33.13 54.29
N GLN A 220 10.64 -32.28 55.18
CA GLN A 220 9.87 -31.10 54.78
C GLN A 220 10.73 -30.12 53.98
N LEU A 221 11.94 -29.81 54.45
CA LEU A 221 12.90 -28.96 53.75
C LEU A 221 13.33 -29.56 52.39
N HIS A 222 13.39 -30.89 52.28
CA HIS A 222 13.66 -31.56 51.00
C HIS A 222 12.48 -31.38 50.03
N MET A 223 11.24 -31.61 50.48
CA MET A 223 10.03 -31.38 49.68
C MET A 223 9.89 -29.91 49.24
N ASP A 224 10.20 -28.97 50.13
CA ASP A 224 10.17 -27.53 49.83
C ASP A 224 11.26 -27.16 48.80
N MET A 225 12.45 -27.76 48.87
CA MET A 225 13.52 -27.63 47.88
C MET A 225 13.17 -28.28 46.52
N GLU A 226 12.50 -29.43 46.52
CA GLU A 226 11.97 -30.05 45.29
C GLU A 226 10.88 -29.17 44.64
N ALA A 227 9.96 -28.62 45.44
CA ALA A 227 8.95 -27.68 44.97
C ALA A 227 9.60 -26.41 44.37
N LYS A 228 10.59 -25.81 45.05
CA LYS A 228 11.29 -24.61 44.56
C LYS A 228 12.17 -24.87 43.34
N THR A 229 12.83 -26.03 43.25
CA THR A 229 13.54 -26.40 42.01
C THR A 229 12.56 -26.75 40.87
N GLY A 230 11.34 -27.19 41.18
CA GLY A 230 10.23 -27.29 40.22
C GLY A 230 9.78 -25.92 39.69
N GLU A 231 9.54 -24.95 40.57
CA GLU A 231 9.22 -23.56 40.20
C GLU A 231 10.32 -22.93 39.32
N ILE A 232 11.60 -23.10 39.68
CA ILE A 232 12.75 -22.61 38.91
C ILE A 232 12.80 -23.26 37.51
N LYS A 233 12.51 -24.56 37.38
CA LYS A 233 12.44 -25.24 36.08
C LYS A 233 11.27 -24.69 35.23
N ALA A 234 10.10 -24.47 35.82
CA ALA A 234 8.95 -23.90 35.12
C ALA A 234 9.22 -22.45 34.64
N LEU A 235 9.81 -21.60 35.48
CA LEU A 235 10.19 -20.23 35.12
C LEU A 235 11.27 -20.19 34.03
N ASN A 236 12.26 -21.09 34.08
CA ASN A 236 13.27 -21.21 33.02
C ASN A 236 12.64 -21.63 31.68
N LEU A 237 11.71 -22.58 31.68
CA LEU A 237 11.01 -23.02 30.47
C LEU A 237 10.15 -21.87 29.88
N GLN A 238 9.47 -21.10 30.73
CA GLN A 238 8.72 -19.92 30.31
C GLN A 238 9.66 -18.83 29.76
N GLY A 239 10.83 -18.64 30.37
CA GLY A 239 11.88 -17.73 29.89
C GLY A 239 12.54 -18.16 28.57
N GLN A 240 12.54 -19.46 28.25
CA GLN A 240 12.93 -19.95 26.91
C GLN A 240 11.87 -19.62 25.87
N LYS A 241 10.58 -19.93 26.13
CA LYS A 241 9.48 -19.61 25.22
C LYS A 241 9.42 -18.12 24.86
N VAL A 242 9.55 -17.23 25.86
CA VAL A 242 9.56 -15.77 25.62
C VAL A 242 10.76 -15.33 24.77
N LYS A 243 11.92 -16.01 24.86
CA LYS A 243 13.08 -15.74 23.99
C LYS A 243 12.87 -16.23 22.56
N GLU A 244 12.22 -17.38 22.38
CA GLU A 244 11.86 -17.91 21.06
C GLU A 244 10.82 -17.03 20.36
N GLU A 245 9.80 -16.57 21.11
CA GLU A 245 8.82 -15.58 20.67
C GLU A 245 9.49 -14.24 20.31
N GLN A 246 10.41 -13.74 21.14
CA GLN A 246 11.18 -12.53 20.84
C GLN A 246 11.99 -12.70 19.54
N GLN A 247 12.72 -13.81 19.37
CA GLN A 247 13.51 -14.06 18.16
C GLN A 247 12.63 -14.15 16.90
N ARG A 248 11.46 -14.77 17.00
CA ARG A 248 10.46 -14.84 15.92
C ARG A 248 9.93 -13.44 15.56
N LEU A 249 9.60 -12.61 16.55
CA LEU A 249 9.16 -11.23 16.34
C LEU A 249 10.29 -10.35 15.76
N GLU A 250 11.54 -10.55 16.17
CA GLU A 250 12.71 -9.88 15.59
C GLU A 250 12.98 -10.28 14.14
N GLN A 251 12.74 -11.55 13.78
CA GLN A 251 12.80 -12.01 12.38
C GLN A 251 11.70 -11.35 11.54
N GLN A 252 10.44 -11.38 12.01
CA GLN A 252 9.33 -10.72 11.34
C GLN A 252 9.55 -9.19 11.18
N LEU A 253 10.15 -8.53 12.17
CA LEU A 253 10.55 -7.11 12.07
C LEU A 253 11.66 -6.86 11.04
N LYS A 254 12.57 -7.81 10.82
CA LYS A 254 13.59 -7.72 9.76
C LYS A 254 12.97 -7.93 8.38
N GLU A 255 12.08 -8.92 8.24
CA GLU A 255 11.35 -9.18 6.99
C GLU A 255 10.46 -7.99 6.59
N LEU A 256 9.71 -7.43 7.54
CA LEU A 256 8.89 -6.23 7.32
C LEU A 256 9.72 -5.00 6.94
N LYS A 257 10.93 -4.83 7.50
CA LYS A 257 11.85 -3.76 7.09
C LYS A 257 12.34 -3.96 5.65
N VAL A 258 12.79 -5.15 5.29
CA VAL A 258 13.23 -5.48 3.92
C VAL A 258 12.09 -5.35 2.91
N LEU A 259 10.85 -5.69 3.29
CA LEU A 259 9.67 -5.48 2.46
C LEU A 259 9.39 -3.97 2.27
N ASN A 260 9.45 -3.19 3.35
CA ASN A 260 9.21 -1.74 3.30
C ASN A 260 10.28 -1.00 2.47
N GLU A 261 11.55 -1.39 2.58
CA GLU A 261 12.64 -0.88 1.73
C GLU A 261 12.44 -1.21 0.24
N ARG A 262 11.86 -2.37 -0.09
CA ARG A 262 11.49 -2.71 -1.47
C ARG A 262 10.34 -1.84 -1.95
N THR A 263 9.24 -1.74 -1.18
CA THR A 263 8.10 -0.90 -1.56
C THR A 263 8.45 0.58 -1.68
N LEU A 264 9.39 1.09 -0.87
CA LEU A 264 9.94 2.45 -1.04
C LEU A 264 10.69 2.60 -2.36
N LYS A 265 11.57 1.66 -2.73
CA LYS A 265 12.30 1.69 -4.02
C LYS A 265 11.36 1.53 -5.23
N ASP A 266 10.29 0.76 -5.10
CA ASP A 266 9.26 0.64 -6.14
C ASP A 266 8.40 1.91 -6.25
N LEU A 267 8.15 2.59 -5.13
CA LEU A 267 7.47 3.90 -5.09
C LEU A 267 8.35 5.01 -5.69
N GLU A 268 9.65 5.04 -5.36
CA GLU A 268 10.63 5.94 -5.99
C GLU A 268 10.72 5.70 -7.51
N GLN A 269 10.82 4.44 -7.95
CA GLN A 269 10.84 4.09 -9.38
C GLN A 269 9.54 4.46 -10.10
N THR A 270 8.38 4.28 -9.48
CA THR A 270 7.10 4.68 -10.09
C THR A 270 6.92 6.18 -10.10
N GLN A 271 7.40 6.91 -9.07
CA GLN A 271 7.44 8.37 -9.06
C GLN A 271 8.37 8.94 -10.14
N VAL A 272 9.55 8.35 -10.37
CA VAL A 272 10.47 8.71 -11.46
C VAL A 272 9.92 8.37 -12.85
N LYS A 273 9.13 7.29 -12.98
CA LYS A 273 8.39 7.00 -14.22
C LYS A 273 7.27 8.01 -14.46
N ASN A 274 6.54 8.39 -13.40
CA ASN A 274 5.42 9.33 -13.48
C ASN A 274 5.91 10.74 -13.83
N SER A 275 7.02 11.22 -13.25
CA SER A 275 7.58 12.53 -13.60
C SER A 275 8.12 12.59 -15.04
N LYS A 276 8.68 11.49 -15.56
CA LYS A 276 9.03 11.36 -16.99
C LYS A 276 7.81 11.40 -17.90
N LEU A 277 6.79 10.59 -17.60
CA LEU A 277 5.52 10.59 -18.35
C LEU A 277 4.81 11.96 -18.30
N GLN A 278 4.96 12.70 -17.19
CA GLN A 278 4.45 14.06 -17.08
C GLN A 278 5.24 15.05 -17.96
N GLN A 279 6.58 14.99 -17.96
CA GLN A 279 7.42 15.77 -18.89
C GLN A 279 7.16 15.42 -20.36
N GLU A 280 6.94 14.14 -20.68
CA GLU A 280 6.55 13.68 -22.01
C GLU A 280 5.16 14.20 -22.40
N CYS A 281 4.19 14.24 -21.47
CA CYS A 281 2.88 14.88 -21.68
C CYS A 281 3.00 16.39 -21.93
N GLU A 282 3.86 17.10 -21.18
CA GLU A 282 4.09 18.54 -21.32
C GLU A 282 4.79 18.87 -22.67
N GLN A 283 5.75 18.03 -23.08
CA GLN A 283 6.37 18.10 -24.41
C GLN A 283 5.37 17.80 -25.53
N LEU A 284 4.54 16.77 -25.39
CA LEU A 284 3.49 16.45 -26.38
C LEU A 284 2.39 17.53 -26.43
N SER A 285 2.08 18.21 -25.32
CA SER A 285 1.14 19.33 -25.31
C SER A 285 1.72 20.55 -26.04
N SER A 286 2.98 20.92 -25.78
CA SER A 286 3.63 22.04 -26.46
C SER A 286 3.87 21.77 -27.95
N VAL A 287 4.25 20.54 -28.34
CA VAL A 287 4.31 20.12 -29.76
C VAL A 287 2.93 20.17 -30.41
N LYS A 288 1.87 19.73 -29.71
CA LYS A 288 0.48 19.83 -30.20
C LYS A 288 0.02 21.28 -30.36
N GLU A 289 0.37 22.17 -29.44
CA GLU A 289 0.07 23.60 -29.53
C GLU A 289 0.82 24.26 -30.69
N HIS A 290 2.09 23.88 -30.92
CA HIS A 290 2.85 24.34 -32.08
C HIS A 290 2.22 23.86 -33.40
N LEU A 291 1.87 22.57 -33.48
CA LEU A 291 1.17 22.00 -34.64
C LEU A 291 -0.22 22.62 -34.87
N THR A 292 -0.96 23.01 -33.82
CA THR A 292 -2.25 23.72 -34.02
C THR A 292 -2.04 25.15 -34.49
N LEU A 293 -0.96 25.83 -34.09
CA LEU A 293 -0.56 27.13 -34.65
C LEU A 293 -0.14 27.02 -36.12
N GLU A 294 0.68 26.03 -36.50
CA GLU A 294 1.06 25.77 -37.89
C GLU A 294 -0.15 25.40 -38.76
N ASN A 295 -1.09 24.61 -38.24
CA ASN A 295 -2.35 24.32 -38.93
C ASN A 295 -3.22 25.57 -39.06
N GLN A 296 -3.28 26.45 -38.05
CA GLN A 296 -4.01 27.73 -38.16
C GLN A 296 -3.38 28.63 -39.21
N GLN A 297 -2.05 28.76 -39.24
CA GLN A 297 -1.31 29.49 -40.28
C GLN A 297 -1.61 28.90 -41.66
N SER A 298 -1.46 27.59 -41.84
CA SER A 298 -1.75 26.87 -43.09
C SER A 298 -3.21 27.06 -43.55
N THR A 299 -4.19 27.02 -42.65
CA THR A 299 -5.60 27.28 -43.03
C THR A 299 -5.88 28.75 -43.35
N ASN A 300 -5.09 29.69 -42.85
CA ASN A 300 -5.19 31.09 -43.22
C ASN A 300 -4.49 31.37 -44.56
N GLU A 301 -3.33 30.76 -44.84
CA GLU A 301 -2.72 30.76 -46.17
C GLU A 301 -3.63 30.13 -47.22
N LEU A 302 -4.28 29.01 -46.90
CA LEU A 302 -5.29 28.39 -47.79
C LEU A 302 -6.47 29.32 -48.06
N LYS A 303 -6.99 30.05 -47.06
CA LYS A 303 -8.03 31.08 -47.29
C LYS A 303 -7.54 32.20 -48.18
N MET A 304 -6.34 32.74 -47.94
CA MET A 304 -5.74 33.77 -48.80
C MET A 304 -5.62 33.27 -50.25
N ARG A 305 -5.21 32.01 -50.44
CA ARG A 305 -5.13 31.39 -51.78
C ARG A 305 -6.50 31.09 -52.39
N GLU A 306 -7.51 30.74 -51.60
CA GLU A 306 -8.89 30.64 -52.07
C GLU A 306 -9.47 32.00 -52.46
N GLU A 307 -9.14 33.06 -51.73
CA GLU A 307 -9.50 34.44 -52.05
C GLU A 307 -8.78 34.94 -53.31
N GLU A 308 -7.48 34.70 -53.47
CA GLU A 308 -6.72 34.93 -54.71
C GLU A 308 -7.35 34.18 -55.88
N VAL A 309 -7.63 32.88 -55.74
CA VAL A 309 -8.29 32.07 -56.78
C VAL A 309 -9.70 32.59 -57.10
N ASN A 310 -10.43 33.09 -56.13
CA ASN A 310 -11.75 33.70 -56.35
C ASN A 310 -11.65 35.09 -57.00
N GLN A 311 -10.63 35.89 -56.71
CA GLN A 311 -10.31 37.12 -57.45
C GLN A 311 -9.96 36.79 -58.91
N MET A 312 -9.04 35.85 -59.15
CA MET A 312 -8.67 35.38 -60.49
C MET A 312 -9.87 34.82 -61.27
N ARG A 313 -10.82 34.13 -60.60
CA ARG A 313 -12.10 33.71 -61.20
C ARG A 313 -13.00 34.89 -61.56
N GLN A 314 -13.08 35.92 -60.72
CA GLN A 314 -13.83 37.14 -61.04
C GLN A 314 -13.18 37.91 -62.20
N GLU A 315 -11.85 37.91 -62.30
CA GLU A 315 -11.13 38.50 -63.43
C GLU A 315 -11.31 37.72 -64.72
N LEU A 316 -11.24 36.39 -64.69
CA LEU A 316 -11.66 35.53 -65.79
C LEU A 316 -13.11 35.82 -66.22
N ALA A 317 -14.04 36.00 -65.28
CA ALA A 317 -15.43 36.36 -65.61
C ALA A 317 -15.56 37.78 -66.21
N LYS A 318 -14.73 38.75 -65.80
CA LYS A 318 -14.64 40.08 -66.44
C LYS A 318 -14.08 39.95 -67.87
N GLN A 319 -13.02 39.17 -68.08
CA GLN A 319 -12.40 38.95 -69.38
C GLN A 319 -13.32 38.19 -70.34
N THR A 320 -14.10 37.22 -69.85
CA THR A 320 -15.10 36.50 -70.66
C THR A 320 -16.19 37.46 -71.14
N LYS A 321 -16.71 38.33 -70.26
CA LYS A 321 -17.68 39.39 -70.64
C LYS A 321 -17.07 40.43 -71.58
N MET A 322 -15.81 40.79 -71.42
CA MET A 322 -15.10 41.67 -72.36
C MET A 322 -15.00 41.02 -73.76
N ARG A 323 -14.64 39.73 -73.82
CA ARG A 323 -14.63 38.94 -75.05
C ARG A 323 -16.02 38.86 -75.69
N GLU A 324 -17.08 38.62 -74.93
CA GLU A 324 -18.46 38.63 -75.45
C GLU A 324 -18.86 40.00 -76.07
N VAL A 325 -18.44 41.11 -75.46
CA VAL A 325 -18.67 42.46 -75.99
C VAL A 325 -17.85 42.73 -77.25
N ILE A 326 -16.60 42.28 -77.30
CA ILE A 326 -15.74 42.37 -78.50
C ILE A 326 -16.33 41.51 -79.63
N GLN A 327 -16.79 40.29 -79.33
CA GLN A 327 -17.39 39.38 -80.30
C GLN A 327 -18.70 39.93 -80.90
N LYS A 328 -19.52 40.64 -80.11
CA LYS A 328 -20.69 41.38 -80.62
C LYS A 328 -20.32 42.56 -81.52
N LYS A 329 -19.23 43.29 -81.21
CA LYS A 329 -18.69 44.33 -82.11
C LYS A 329 -18.09 43.75 -83.39
N PHE A 330 -17.57 42.52 -83.34
CA PHE A 330 -17.04 41.83 -84.51
C PHE A 330 -18.17 41.49 -85.51
N HIS A 331 -19.28 40.91 -85.04
CA HIS A 331 -20.45 40.67 -85.90
C HIS A 331 -20.99 41.96 -86.53
N GLN A 332 -21.07 43.07 -85.79
CA GLN A 332 -21.50 44.36 -86.36
C GLN A 332 -20.55 44.92 -87.45
N MET A 333 -19.28 44.49 -87.48
CA MET A 333 -18.33 44.80 -88.57
C MET A 333 -18.45 43.81 -89.73
N GLU A 334 -18.87 42.57 -89.47
CA GLU A 334 -19.16 41.57 -90.50
C GLU A 334 -20.46 41.91 -91.25
N ASP A 335 -21.50 42.38 -90.54
CA ASP A 335 -22.75 42.88 -91.12
C ASP A 335 -22.49 44.05 -92.10
N GLN A 336 -21.69 45.05 -91.69
CA GLN A 336 -21.33 46.21 -92.52
C GLN A 336 -20.47 45.87 -93.75
N LYS A 337 -19.84 44.69 -93.77
CA LYS A 337 -19.10 44.19 -94.93
C LYS A 337 -20.04 43.57 -95.98
N ALA A 338 -21.12 42.92 -95.54
CA ALA A 338 -22.04 42.21 -96.42
C ALA A 338 -22.73 43.16 -97.44
N ASP A 339 -23.14 44.35 -97.02
CA ASP A 339 -23.78 45.35 -97.89
C ASP A 339 -22.89 45.81 -99.07
N VAL A 340 -21.57 45.72 -98.93
CA VAL A 340 -20.60 46.09 -99.98
C VAL A 340 -20.40 44.94 -100.98
N ASP A 341 -20.45 43.69 -100.52
CA ASP A 341 -20.28 42.50 -101.37
C ASP A 341 -21.47 42.30 -102.35
N VAL A 342 -22.69 42.74 -101.98
CA VAL A 342 -23.91 42.61 -102.80
C VAL A 342 -23.80 43.30 -104.18
N GLN A 343 -23.04 44.39 -104.28
CA GLN A 343 -22.90 45.13 -105.54
C GLN A 343 -22.00 44.41 -106.58
N ARG A 344 -21.28 43.35 -106.19
CA ARG A 344 -20.34 42.62 -107.06
C ARG A 344 -20.96 41.41 -107.77
N GLU A 345 -21.95 40.76 -107.16
CA GLU A 345 -22.41 39.43 -107.62
C GLU A 345 -23.32 39.47 -108.86
N THR A 346 -23.94 40.62 -109.16
CA THR A 346 -24.84 40.81 -110.32
C THR A 346 -24.19 40.54 -111.69
N LEU A 347 -22.85 40.59 -111.78
CA LEU A 347 -22.10 40.36 -113.02
C LEU A 347 -21.65 38.90 -113.24
N LYS A 348 -21.90 37.98 -112.30
CA LYS A 348 -21.41 36.58 -112.39
C LYS A 348 -22.42 35.55 -112.91
N ALA A 349 -23.67 35.94 -113.17
CA ALA A 349 -24.79 35.04 -113.48
C ALA A 349 -24.72 34.30 -114.85
N GLN A 350 -23.53 34.17 -115.45
CA GLN A 350 -23.28 33.49 -116.74
C GLN A 350 -22.63 32.10 -116.59
N ILE A 351 -22.25 31.67 -115.38
CA ILE A 351 -21.49 30.41 -115.14
C ILE A 351 -22.40 29.30 -114.55
N THR A 352 -23.71 29.49 -114.59
CA THR A 352 -24.79 28.63 -114.07
C THR A 352 -24.90 27.22 -114.71
N GLY A 353 -23.95 26.83 -115.56
CA GLY A 353 -23.88 25.49 -116.16
C GLY A 353 -23.09 24.46 -115.34
N LEU A 354 -22.18 24.88 -114.44
CA LEU A 354 -21.27 23.96 -113.72
C LEU A 354 -21.74 23.61 -112.30
N GLU A 355 -22.87 24.15 -111.84
CA GLU A 355 -23.29 24.08 -110.43
C GLU A 355 -24.02 22.78 -110.08
N LYS A 356 -24.44 21.98 -111.07
CA LYS A 356 -25.34 20.84 -110.87
C LYS A 356 -24.65 19.59 -110.28
N ASP A 357 -23.38 19.38 -110.57
CA ASP A 357 -22.62 18.20 -110.08
C ASP A 357 -22.03 18.44 -108.67
N LEU A 358 -21.92 19.70 -108.25
CA LEU A 358 -21.33 20.11 -106.97
C LEU A 358 -22.26 19.87 -105.76
N GLU A 359 -23.57 19.80 -106.00
CA GLU A 359 -24.61 19.76 -104.96
C GLU A 359 -24.69 18.41 -104.22
N SER A 360 -24.17 17.34 -104.83
CA SER A 360 -24.12 16.00 -104.23
C SER A 360 -23.05 15.90 -103.13
N SER A 361 -21.85 16.44 -103.39
CA SER A 361 -20.69 16.27 -102.50
C SER A 361 -20.73 17.13 -101.23
N LYS A 362 -21.53 18.20 -101.20
CA LYS A 362 -21.60 19.11 -100.03
C LYS A 362 -22.34 18.52 -98.84
N LYS A 363 -23.38 17.71 -99.07
CA LYS A 363 -24.27 17.21 -97.99
C LYS A 363 -23.62 16.17 -97.07
N GLN A 364 -22.62 15.44 -97.54
CA GLN A 364 -21.84 14.51 -96.70
C GLN A 364 -20.97 15.27 -95.68
N ALA A 365 -20.25 16.31 -96.14
CA ALA A 365 -19.24 17.00 -95.33
C ALA A 365 -19.80 17.76 -94.11
N GLU A 366 -21.07 18.17 -94.13
CA GLU A 366 -21.71 18.84 -92.98
C GLU A 366 -22.10 17.90 -91.84
N VAL A 367 -22.25 16.59 -92.11
CA VAL A 367 -22.58 15.57 -91.11
C VAL A 367 -21.32 15.19 -90.34
N ASP A 368 -20.26 14.81 -91.07
CA ASP A 368 -19.01 14.34 -90.49
C ASP A 368 -18.35 15.40 -89.59
N ARG A 369 -18.46 16.69 -89.96
CA ARG A 369 -17.93 17.80 -89.15
C ARG A 369 -18.61 17.93 -87.78
N LYS A 370 -19.93 17.71 -87.69
CA LYS A 370 -20.68 17.80 -86.42
C LYS A 370 -20.31 16.64 -85.50
N ALA A 371 -20.23 15.42 -86.05
CA ALA A 371 -19.81 14.24 -85.31
C ALA A 371 -18.39 14.39 -84.71
N ILE A 372 -17.45 14.99 -85.44
CA ILE A 372 -16.09 15.25 -84.95
C ILE A 372 -16.08 16.25 -83.78
N GLU A 373 -16.87 17.32 -83.85
CA GLU A 373 -16.94 18.33 -82.78
C GLU A 373 -17.62 17.79 -81.49
N GLU A 374 -18.51 16.80 -81.61
CA GLU A 374 -19.12 16.10 -80.46
C GLU A 374 -18.16 15.07 -79.85
N LEU A 375 -17.53 14.22 -80.67
CA LEU A 375 -16.53 13.23 -80.22
C LEU A 375 -15.33 13.86 -79.50
N ILE A 376 -14.93 15.09 -79.88
CA ILE A 376 -13.87 15.83 -79.16
C ILE A 376 -14.33 16.25 -77.76
N ARG A 377 -15.59 16.68 -77.59
CA ARG A 377 -16.16 17.04 -76.27
C ARG A 377 -16.28 15.82 -75.38
N GLU A 378 -16.73 14.68 -75.92
CA GLU A 378 -16.79 13.42 -75.20
C GLU A 378 -15.40 12.94 -74.78
N LYS A 379 -14.43 12.95 -75.69
CA LYS A 379 -13.01 12.60 -75.41
C LYS A 379 -12.43 13.42 -74.25
N ASP A 380 -12.67 14.72 -74.20
CA ASP A 380 -12.13 15.59 -73.13
C ASP A 380 -12.84 15.41 -71.79
N ILE A 381 -14.13 15.05 -71.78
CA ILE A 381 -14.87 14.67 -70.57
C ILE A 381 -14.39 13.30 -70.07
N ILE A 382 -14.24 12.33 -70.97
CA ILE A 382 -13.76 10.98 -70.68
C ILE A 382 -12.32 11.04 -70.14
N ASN A 383 -11.40 11.79 -70.76
CA ASN A 383 -10.03 11.97 -70.24
C ASN A 383 -10.01 12.55 -68.82
N LYS A 384 -10.84 13.57 -68.53
CA LYS A 384 -10.93 14.16 -67.18
C LYS A 384 -11.49 13.17 -66.15
N ASN A 385 -12.38 12.26 -66.58
CA ASN A 385 -12.90 11.19 -65.72
C ASN A 385 -11.90 10.05 -65.54
N ILE A 386 -11.15 9.67 -66.58
CA ILE A 386 -10.06 8.68 -66.52
C ILE A 386 -8.95 9.15 -65.58
N ILE A 387 -8.51 10.41 -65.64
CA ILE A 387 -7.48 10.95 -64.74
C ILE A 387 -7.95 10.91 -63.28
N LYS A 388 -9.19 11.31 -62.99
CA LYS A 388 -9.78 11.21 -61.64
C LYS A 388 -9.91 9.77 -61.16
N ALA A 389 -10.34 8.86 -62.03
CA ALA A 389 -10.42 7.44 -61.73
C ALA A 389 -9.04 6.87 -61.41
N SER A 390 -8.04 7.13 -62.26
CA SER A 390 -6.65 6.70 -62.07
C SER A 390 -6.06 7.18 -60.75
N GLN A 391 -6.26 8.45 -60.38
CA GLN A 391 -5.80 8.99 -59.09
C GLN A 391 -6.52 8.37 -57.88
N SER A 392 -7.78 7.92 -58.05
CA SER A 392 -8.51 7.18 -57.02
C SER A 392 -7.99 5.73 -56.92
N THR A 393 -7.79 5.07 -58.06
CA THR A 393 -7.24 3.70 -58.16
C THR A 393 -5.80 3.64 -57.61
N GLU A 394 -4.97 4.65 -57.85
CA GLU A 394 -3.61 4.72 -57.32
C GLU A 394 -3.60 4.83 -55.78
N LYS A 395 -4.47 5.67 -55.21
CA LYS A 395 -4.68 5.74 -53.75
C LYS A 395 -5.15 4.40 -53.19
N GLN A 396 -6.12 3.76 -53.85
CA GLN A 396 -6.62 2.45 -53.46
C GLN A 396 -5.53 1.37 -53.55
N GLN A 397 -4.70 1.40 -54.60
CA GLN A 397 -3.60 0.46 -54.81
C GLN A 397 -2.50 0.63 -53.76
N ASN A 398 -2.19 1.86 -53.35
CA ASN A 398 -1.22 2.12 -52.30
C ASN A 398 -1.74 1.72 -50.91
N LEU A 399 -3.05 1.87 -50.65
CA LEU A 399 -3.70 1.30 -49.46
C LEU A 399 -3.66 -0.24 -49.46
N VAL A 400 -3.91 -0.89 -50.60
CA VAL A 400 -3.79 -2.36 -50.74
C VAL A 400 -2.35 -2.83 -50.50
N LYS A 401 -1.34 -2.13 -51.04
CA LYS A 401 0.09 -2.45 -50.78
C LYS A 401 0.45 -2.39 -49.29
N LEU A 402 -0.12 -1.43 -48.54
CA LEU A 402 0.09 -1.33 -47.09
C LEU A 402 -0.58 -2.51 -46.36
N LEU A 403 -1.85 -2.78 -46.65
CA LEU A 403 -2.59 -3.90 -46.06
C LEU A 403 -1.96 -5.27 -46.40
N GLU A 404 -1.31 -5.41 -47.56
CA GLU A 404 -0.51 -6.58 -47.90
C GLU A 404 0.78 -6.71 -47.07
N GLN A 405 1.38 -5.61 -46.63
CA GLN A 405 2.54 -5.63 -45.73
C GLN A 405 2.12 -5.99 -44.31
N ASP A 406 1.04 -5.39 -43.81
CA ASP A 406 0.44 -5.70 -42.50
C ASP A 406 -0.05 -7.15 -42.41
N LYS A 407 -0.63 -7.67 -43.51
CA LYS A 407 -0.95 -9.10 -43.61
C LYS A 407 0.31 -9.97 -43.49
N LYS A 408 1.41 -9.59 -44.14
CA LYS A 408 2.68 -10.35 -44.13
C LYS A 408 3.43 -10.27 -42.80
N THR A 409 3.19 -9.26 -41.95
CA THR A 409 3.71 -9.25 -40.57
C THR A 409 2.87 -10.17 -39.66
N LEU A 410 1.54 -10.02 -39.69
CA LEU A 410 0.61 -10.87 -38.94
C LEU A 410 0.75 -12.36 -39.28
N GLU A 411 0.96 -12.72 -40.56
CA GLU A 411 1.22 -14.10 -40.98
C GLU A 411 2.52 -14.68 -40.37
N ARG A 412 3.55 -13.86 -40.15
CA ARG A 412 4.80 -14.29 -39.48
C ARG A 412 4.57 -14.50 -37.98
N GLU A 413 3.85 -13.58 -37.32
CA GLU A 413 3.51 -13.68 -35.90
C GLU A 413 2.67 -14.94 -35.63
N ILE A 414 1.61 -15.17 -36.42
CA ILE A 414 0.79 -16.39 -36.36
C ILE A 414 1.65 -17.65 -36.54
N ASN A 415 2.63 -17.64 -37.44
CA ASN A 415 3.55 -18.76 -37.61
C ASN A 415 4.49 -18.97 -36.41
N GLY A 416 4.98 -17.88 -35.79
CA GLY A 416 5.74 -17.92 -34.54
C GLY A 416 4.94 -18.53 -33.39
N TYR A 417 3.71 -18.08 -33.17
CA TYR A 417 2.82 -18.65 -32.16
C TYR A 417 2.49 -20.13 -32.41
N ARG A 418 2.30 -20.54 -33.68
CA ARG A 418 2.13 -21.96 -34.04
C ARG A 418 3.34 -22.82 -33.66
N GLN A 419 4.55 -22.33 -33.90
CA GLN A 419 5.78 -23.03 -33.49
C GLN A 419 5.91 -23.14 -31.96
N GLU A 420 5.58 -22.08 -31.23
CA GLU A 420 5.66 -22.09 -29.76
C GLU A 420 4.63 -23.05 -29.12
N VAL A 421 3.39 -23.05 -29.63
CA VAL A 421 2.37 -24.04 -29.24
C VAL A 421 2.84 -25.47 -29.56
N GLN A 422 3.59 -25.69 -30.64
CA GLN A 422 4.16 -27.00 -30.96
C GLN A 422 5.30 -27.41 -30.02
N LYS A 423 6.11 -26.47 -29.51
CA LYS A 423 7.11 -26.75 -28.45
C LYS A 423 6.41 -27.11 -27.13
N GLN A 424 5.44 -26.29 -26.69
CA GLN A 424 4.71 -26.52 -25.44
C GLN A 424 4.00 -27.88 -25.43
N ARG A 425 3.36 -28.27 -26.56
CA ARG A 425 2.75 -29.61 -26.70
C ARG A 425 3.76 -30.76 -26.54
N LYS A 426 5.00 -30.61 -27.00
CA LYS A 426 6.05 -31.63 -26.80
C LYS A 426 6.47 -31.74 -25.33
N ILE A 427 6.61 -30.61 -24.64
CA ILE A 427 6.96 -30.55 -23.21
C ILE A 427 5.87 -31.23 -22.37
N ILE A 428 4.59 -30.91 -22.64
CA ILE A 428 3.44 -31.56 -21.97
C ILE A 428 3.49 -33.09 -22.17
N GLN A 429 3.70 -33.56 -23.40
CA GLN A 429 3.82 -35.01 -23.70
C GLN A 429 5.04 -35.71 -23.08
N GLN A 430 6.06 -34.96 -22.61
CA GLN A 430 7.17 -35.52 -21.83
C GLN A 430 6.77 -35.63 -20.35
N LEU A 431 6.21 -34.57 -19.77
CA LEU A 431 5.75 -34.53 -18.39
C LEU A 431 4.63 -35.56 -18.12
N GLU A 432 3.72 -35.78 -19.08
CA GLU A 432 2.70 -36.84 -19.00
C GLU A 432 3.33 -38.24 -18.91
N LYS A 433 4.37 -38.52 -19.71
CA LYS A 433 5.09 -39.80 -19.67
C LYS A 433 5.91 -40.01 -18.40
N GLU A 434 6.42 -38.93 -17.81
CA GLU A 434 7.12 -38.98 -16.53
C GLU A 434 6.14 -39.23 -15.37
N ARG A 435 5.01 -38.52 -15.35
CA ARG A 435 3.89 -38.80 -14.42
C ARG A 435 3.48 -40.27 -14.48
N ASP A 436 3.25 -40.80 -15.68
CA ASP A 436 2.75 -42.17 -15.85
C ASP A 436 3.80 -43.23 -15.47
N ARG A 437 5.10 -42.93 -15.58
CA ARG A 437 6.17 -43.77 -15.00
C ARG A 437 6.09 -43.79 -13.48
N TYR A 438 6.07 -42.63 -12.83
CA TYR A 438 6.00 -42.56 -11.36
C TYR A 438 4.73 -43.20 -10.79
N ILE A 439 3.59 -43.12 -11.49
CA ILE A 439 2.36 -43.83 -11.09
C ILE A 439 2.57 -45.35 -11.10
N ASN A 440 3.18 -45.90 -12.17
CA ASN A 440 3.45 -47.32 -12.31
C ASN A 440 4.53 -47.84 -11.35
N GLU A 441 5.58 -47.05 -11.09
CA GLU A 441 6.58 -47.36 -10.06
C GLU A 441 5.92 -47.41 -8.67
N THR A 442 5.13 -46.39 -8.33
CA THR A 442 4.39 -46.30 -7.05
C THR A 442 3.46 -47.49 -6.84
N SER A 443 2.67 -47.88 -7.85
CA SER A 443 1.76 -49.02 -7.74
C SER A 443 2.51 -50.34 -7.58
N SER A 444 3.65 -50.51 -8.27
CA SER A 444 4.50 -51.70 -8.12
C SER A 444 5.15 -51.82 -6.73
N LEU A 445 5.47 -50.69 -6.09
CA LEU A 445 5.98 -50.65 -4.72
C LEU A 445 4.86 -50.93 -3.70
N MET A 446 3.67 -50.36 -3.90
CA MET A 446 2.51 -50.60 -3.05
C MET A 446 2.09 -52.08 -3.06
N GLN A 447 2.10 -52.73 -4.22
CA GLN A 447 1.83 -54.17 -4.35
C GLN A 447 2.88 -55.04 -3.60
N LYS A 448 4.17 -54.66 -3.65
CA LYS A 448 5.24 -55.35 -2.91
C LYS A 448 5.08 -55.19 -1.39
N VAL A 449 4.68 -54.00 -0.92
CA VAL A 449 4.38 -53.77 0.50
C VAL A 449 3.21 -54.66 0.94
N GLN A 450 2.13 -54.72 0.15
CA GLN A 450 0.97 -55.55 0.47
C GLN A 450 1.31 -57.05 0.55
N GLN A 451 2.14 -57.56 -0.37
CA GLN A 451 2.66 -58.94 -0.29
C GLN A 451 3.51 -59.17 0.99
N LYS A 452 4.35 -58.20 1.37
CA LYS A 452 5.17 -58.31 2.59
C LYS A 452 4.36 -58.25 3.88
N MET A 453 3.21 -57.58 3.89
CA MET A 453 2.27 -57.66 5.02
C MET A 453 1.66 -59.06 5.14
N SER A 454 1.18 -59.67 4.05
CA SER A 454 0.64 -61.04 4.11
C SER A 454 1.70 -62.09 4.50
N ASP A 455 2.97 -61.90 4.11
CA ASP A 455 4.06 -62.78 4.57
C ASP A 455 4.24 -62.72 6.09
N VAL A 456 4.04 -61.54 6.71
CA VAL A 456 4.14 -61.36 8.17
C VAL A 456 2.95 -61.98 8.88
N GLU A 457 1.72 -61.76 8.40
CA GLU A 457 0.50 -62.36 8.97
C GLU A 457 0.58 -63.90 9.00
N VAL A 458 1.08 -64.52 7.93
CA VAL A 458 1.34 -65.97 7.89
C VAL A 458 2.38 -66.37 8.94
N LYS A 459 3.49 -65.64 9.08
CA LYS A 459 4.54 -65.95 10.07
C LYS A 459 4.09 -65.74 11.51
N GLU A 460 3.22 -64.77 11.80
CA GLU A 460 2.61 -64.62 13.12
C GLU A 460 1.70 -65.80 13.47
N SER A 461 0.94 -66.32 12.49
CA SER A 461 0.12 -67.53 12.68
C SER A 461 0.97 -68.78 12.95
N GLU A 462 2.09 -68.97 12.23
CA GLU A 462 3.05 -70.05 12.51
C GLU A 462 3.62 -69.94 13.93
N ILE A 463 4.02 -68.74 14.36
CA ILE A 463 4.57 -68.50 15.71
C ILE A 463 3.53 -68.80 16.80
N PHE A 464 2.25 -68.48 16.57
CA PHE A 464 1.16 -68.82 17.49
C PHE A 464 1.00 -70.34 17.66
N ASP A 465 0.96 -71.09 16.55
CA ASP A 465 0.86 -72.55 16.56
C ASP A 465 2.07 -73.22 17.22
N TRP A 466 3.28 -72.71 17.01
CA TRP A 466 4.47 -73.21 17.70
C TRP A 466 4.46 -72.92 19.21
N ARG A 467 4.03 -71.73 19.64
CA ARG A 467 3.85 -71.42 21.07
C ARG A 467 2.85 -72.35 21.74
N LYS A 468 1.73 -72.66 21.07
CA LYS A 468 0.74 -73.62 21.57
C LYS A 468 1.33 -75.03 21.73
N LYS A 469 2.08 -75.52 20.74
CA LYS A 469 2.77 -76.83 20.82
C LYS A 469 3.78 -76.91 21.96
N VAL A 470 4.47 -75.80 22.27
CA VAL A 470 5.39 -75.71 23.41
C VAL A 470 4.63 -75.85 24.74
N THR A 471 3.55 -75.10 24.97
CA THR A 471 2.79 -75.21 26.23
C THR A 471 2.12 -76.57 26.42
N GLU A 472 1.69 -77.22 25.32
CA GLU A 472 1.19 -78.60 25.35
C GLU A 472 2.28 -79.65 25.65
N ALA A 473 3.56 -79.35 25.40
CA ALA A 473 4.69 -80.20 25.77
C ALA A 473 5.12 -79.96 27.23
N GLU A 474 5.17 -78.71 27.68
CA GLU A 474 5.49 -78.32 29.07
C GLU A 474 4.53 -78.95 30.09
N CYS A 475 3.22 -79.00 29.79
CA CYS A 475 2.24 -79.69 30.64
C CYS A 475 2.46 -81.21 30.71
N LYS A 476 2.92 -81.84 29.61
CA LYS A 476 3.21 -83.29 29.57
C LYS A 476 4.51 -83.62 30.30
N LEU A 477 5.50 -82.72 30.26
CA LEU A 477 6.74 -82.84 31.02
C LEU A 477 6.44 -82.88 32.53
N LYS A 478 5.66 -81.91 33.03
CA LYS A 478 5.26 -81.85 34.45
C LYS A 478 4.50 -83.09 34.96
N GLN A 479 3.71 -83.75 34.10
CA GLN A 479 3.06 -85.00 34.47
C GLN A 479 4.01 -86.20 34.57
N GLN A 480 5.15 -86.17 33.86
CA GLN A 480 6.20 -87.19 33.97
C GLN A 480 7.15 -86.91 35.14
N GLU A 481 7.50 -85.65 35.38
CA GLU A 481 8.35 -85.19 36.49
C GLU A 481 7.77 -85.64 37.84
N ASN A 482 6.50 -85.32 38.12
CA ASN A 482 5.80 -85.71 39.35
C ASN A 482 5.79 -87.23 39.61
N LEU A 483 5.81 -88.06 38.55
CA LEU A 483 5.79 -89.52 38.68
C LEU A 483 7.18 -90.10 39.02
N LEU A 484 8.24 -89.45 38.54
CA LEU A 484 9.63 -89.81 38.83
C LEU A 484 10.08 -89.35 40.23
N GLU A 485 9.66 -88.16 40.65
CA GLU A 485 9.94 -87.64 42.00
C GLU A 485 9.46 -88.60 43.09
N SER A 486 8.29 -89.23 42.92
CA SER A 486 7.72 -90.19 43.88
C SER A 486 8.57 -91.43 44.13
N VAL A 487 9.48 -91.82 43.22
CA VAL A 487 10.29 -93.04 43.33
C VAL A 487 11.76 -92.73 43.67
N VAL A 488 12.22 -91.52 43.34
CA VAL A 488 13.56 -91.03 43.73
C VAL A 488 13.59 -90.54 45.18
N SER A 489 12.49 -89.98 45.67
CA SER A 489 12.40 -89.31 46.97
C SER A 489 12.49 -90.22 48.20
N GLU A 490 12.24 -91.52 48.10
CA GLU A 490 12.30 -92.41 49.28
C GLU A 490 13.72 -92.90 49.61
N ARG A 491 14.52 -93.26 48.59
CA ARG A 491 15.76 -94.03 48.80
C ARG A 491 16.97 -93.19 49.22
N ASN A 492 17.18 -92.05 48.57
CA ASN A 492 18.41 -91.24 48.75
C ASN A 492 18.21 -90.05 49.70
N LEU A 493 17.00 -89.90 50.25
CA LEU A 493 16.55 -88.93 51.26
C LEU A 493 17.51 -88.81 52.47
N TYR A 494 18.03 -89.95 52.91
CA TYR A 494 19.00 -90.12 54.00
C TYR A 494 20.29 -89.27 53.89
N SER A 495 21.13 -89.58 52.89
CA SER A 495 22.59 -89.41 53.07
C SER A 495 23.24 -88.23 52.34
N LYS A 496 22.59 -87.63 51.33
CA LYS A 496 23.15 -86.52 50.54
C LYS A 496 22.73 -85.15 51.08
N ASN A 497 21.44 -85.06 51.45
CA ASN A 497 20.76 -83.84 51.92
C ASN A 497 21.43 -83.17 53.13
N LEU A 498 22.14 -83.90 54.00
CA LEU A 498 22.80 -83.32 55.17
C LEU A 498 24.04 -82.48 54.81
N ILE A 499 24.75 -82.87 53.75
CA ILE A 499 26.04 -82.27 53.35
C ILE A 499 25.78 -81.18 52.32
N GLU A 500 25.03 -81.50 51.26
CA GLU A 500 24.79 -80.55 50.17
C GLU A 500 23.97 -79.34 50.63
N ALA A 501 23.04 -79.50 51.58
CA ALA A 501 22.31 -78.36 52.14
C ALA A 501 23.21 -77.34 52.87
N GLN A 502 24.35 -77.74 53.43
CA GLN A 502 25.26 -76.79 54.11
C GLN A 502 25.98 -75.88 53.10
N GLU A 503 26.37 -76.42 51.95
CA GLU A 503 27.04 -75.68 50.88
C GLU A 503 26.04 -74.90 50.01
N GLU A 504 24.90 -75.51 49.67
CA GLU A 504 23.82 -74.86 48.93
C GLU A 504 23.20 -73.70 49.71
N ILE A 505 23.05 -73.78 51.03
CA ILE A 505 22.60 -72.63 51.83
C ILE A 505 23.57 -71.44 51.70
N ALA A 506 24.87 -71.68 51.59
CA ALA A 506 25.86 -70.62 51.39
C ALA A 506 25.79 -70.03 49.97
N GLU A 507 25.64 -70.87 48.94
CA GLU A 507 25.56 -70.39 47.55
C GLU A 507 24.20 -69.77 47.21
N MET A 508 23.09 -70.34 47.68
CA MET A 508 21.75 -69.77 47.54
C MET A 508 21.63 -68.43 48.26
N LYS A 509 22.30 -68.23 49.41
CA LYS A 509 22.42 -66.88 50.03
C LYS A 509 23.15 -65.86 49.14
N ARG A 510 24.05 -66.29 48.25
CA ARG A 510 24.69 -65.41 47.24
C ARG A 510 23.79 -65.19 46.01
N LYS A 511 23.18 -66.26 45.48
CA LYS A 511 22.22 -66.21 44.36
C LYS A 511 21.00 -65.35 44.71
N ILE A 512 20.44 -65.49 45.91
CA ILE A 512 19.34 -64.65 46.42
C ILE A 512 19.77 -63.19 46.52
N ARG A 513 20.96 -62.85 47.03
CA ARG A 513 21.43 -61.45 47.04
C ARG A 513 21.53 -60.86 45.63
N THR A 514 22.01 -61.64 44.67
CA THR A 514 22.12 -61.21 43.26
C THR A 514 20.75 -61.07 42.60
N MET A 515 19.84 -62.02 42.82
CA MET A 515 18.44 -61.96 42.37
C MET A 515 17.69 -60.79 43.01
N THR A 516 17.81 -60.55 44.31
CA THR A 516 17.23 -59.37 44.98
C THR A 516 17.76 -58.08 44.36
N ASN A 517 19.05 -58.00 44.07
CA ASN A 517 19.64 -56.83 43.38
C ASN A 517 19.21 -56.68 41.92
N GLN A 518 18.76 -57.75 41.25
CA GLN A 518 18.11 -57.68 39.94
C GLN A 518 16.63 -57.30 40.06
N VAL A 519 15.91 -57.79 41.07
CA VAL A 519 14.52 -57.45 41.37
C VAL A 519 14.37 -56.00 41.82
N THR A 520 15.33 -55.44 42.57
CA THR A 520 15.35 -53.99 42.84
C THR A 520 15.57 -53.19 41.56
N ARG A 521 16.61 -53.49 40.78
CA ARG A 521 16.85 -52.82 39.47
C ARG A 521 15.63 -52.88 38.54
N LEU A 522 14.95 -54.02 38.44
CA LEU A 522 13.74 -54.16 37.63
C LEU A 522 12.56 -53.39 38.21
N ARG A 523 12.43 -53.26 39.55
CA ARG A 523 11.45 -52.38 40.19
C ARG A 523 11.77 -50.90 39.97
N ASP A 524 13.05 -50.51 40.02
CA ASP A 524 13.51 -49.15 39.76
C ASP A 524 13.30 -48.78 38.28
N GLU A 525 13.53 -49.71 37.35
CA GLU A 525 13.17 -49.56 35.93
C GLU A 525 11.66 -49.48 35.69
N ILE A 526 10.86 -50.30 36.37
CA ILE A 526 9.39 -50.26 36.28
C ILE A 526 8.89 -48.92 36.81
N SER A 527 9.33 -48.49 37.99
CA SER A 527 8.98 -47.18 38.58
C SER A 527 9.43 -46.02 37.69
N GLY A 528 10.62 -46.11 37.08
CA GLY A 528 11.09 -45.14 36.09
C GLY A 528 10.23 -45.08 34.82
N LYS A 529 9.73 -46.24 34.34
CA LYS A 529 8.82 -46.35 33.19
C LYS A 529 7.40 -45.87 33.54
N GLU A 530 6.91 -46.13 34.75
CA GLU A 530 5.64 -45.60 35.28
C GLU A 530 5.70 -44.07 35.42
N LEU A 531 6.82 -43.52 35.92
CA LEU A 531 7.07 -42.08 35.97
C LEU A 531 7.26 -41.42 34.60
N ALA A 532 7.66 -42.17 33.57
CA ALA A 532 7.64 -41.71 32.18
C ALA A 532 6.20 -41.70 31.64
N LEU A 533 5.48 -42.83 31.73
CA LEU A 533 4.08 -42.96 31.32
C LEU A 533 3.17 -41.91 31.97
N ALA A 534 3.39 -41.58 33.25
CA ALA A 534 2.64 -40.54 33.94
C ALA A 534 2.89 -39.13 33.36
N LYS A 535 4.12 -38.83 32.91
CA LYS A 535 4.45 -37.57 32.22
C LYS A 535 3.86 -37.56 30.82
N ASP A 536 4.01 -38.65 30.05
CA ASP A 536 3.48 -38.77 28.70
C ASP A 536 1.95 -38.59 28.70
N GLN A 537 1.24 -39.18 29.67
CA GLN A 537 -0.20 -38.96 29.88
C GLN A 537 -0.54 -37.52 30.29
N GLN A 538 0.33 -36.82 31.02
CA GLN A 538 0.13 -35.42 31.40
C GLN A 538 0.40 -34.47 30.23
N GLU A 539 1.35 -34.79 29.35
CA GLU A 539 1.60 -34.05 28.11
C GLU A 539 0.50 -34.31 27.07
N HIS A 540 0.01 -35.55 26.91
CA HIS A 540 -1.14 -35.84 26.05
C HIS A 540 -2.37 -35.02 26.45
N LYS A 541 -2.67 -34.94 27.76
CA LYS A 541 -3.76 -34.10 28.32
C LYS A 541 -3.53 -32.58 28.21
N ARG A 542 -2.31 -32.13 27.92
CA ARG A 542 -2.03 -30.73 27.52
C ARG A 542 -2.26 -30.55 26.02
N LEU A 543 -1.67 -31.41 25.20
CA LEU A 543 -1.80 -31.39 23.74
C LEU A 543 -3.27 -31.52 23.29
N GLU A 544 -4.09 -32.30 23.99
CA GLU A 544 -5.54 -32.37 23.78
C GLU A 544 -6.22 -31.01 23.97
N LYS A 545 -5.93 -30.31 25.08
CA LYS A 545 -6.50 -28.99 25.38
C LYS A 545 -5.99 -27.90 24.45
N ASP A 546 -4.71 -27.92 24.10
CA ASP A 546 -4.13 -26.99 23.13
C ASP A 546 -4.75 -27.21 21.74
N ASN A 547 -5.05 -28.46 21.37
CA ASN A 547 -5.72 -28.83 20.12
C ASN A 547 -7.22 -28.46 20.13
N GLU A 548 -7.91 -28.56 21.28
CA GLU A 548 -9.27 -28.01 21.47
C GLU A 548 -9.30 -26.48 21.35
N ALA A 549 -8.35 -25.77 21.98
CA ALA A 549 -8.22 -24.32 21.87
C ALA A 549 -7.96 -23.89 20.42
N LEU A 550 -7.00 -24.52 19.72
CA LEU A 550 -6.72 -24.27 18.31
C LEU A 550 -7.92 -24.58 17.40
N LYS A 551 -8.75 -25.58 17.72
CA LYS A 551 -10.01 -25.83 16.98
C LYS A 551 -11.03 -24.70 17.19
N ALA A 552 -11.15 -24.16 18.41
CA ALA A 552 -12.02 -23.03 18.70
C ALA A 552 -11.55 -21.74 17.99
N GLU A 553 -10.25 -21.44 18.02
CA GLU A 553 -9.66 -20.33 17.25
C GLU A 553 -9.85 -20.50 15.74
N LEU A 554 -9.71 -21.72 15.22
CA LEU A 554 -9.93 -22.02 13.81
C LEU A 554 -11.41 -21.91 13.42
N GLN A 555 -12.35 -22.09 14.36
CA GLN A 555 -13.77 -21.79 14.15
C GLN A 555 -14.07 -20.29 14.17
N THR A 556 -13.53 -19.52 15.12
CA THR A 556 -13.77 -18.06 15.17
C THR A 556 -13.17 -17.35 13.96
N MET A 557 -11.96 -17.76 13.52
CA MET A 557 -11.33 -17.25 12.31
C MET A 557 -12.12 -17.61 11.03
N LYS A 558 -12.76 -18.79 10.99
CA LYS A 558 -13.67 -19.15 9.87
C LYS A 558 -14.90 -18.24 9.81
N LEU A 559 -15.54 -17.96 10.94
CA LEU A 559 -16.68 -17.05 11.01
C LEU A 559 -16.29 -15.64 10.56
N GLN A 560 -15.15 -15.11 11.01
CA GLN A 560 -14.63 -13.81 10.55
C GLN A 560 -14.32 -13.79 9.04
N ILE A 561 -13.83 -14.91 8.48
CA ILE A 561 -13.62 -15.06 7.03
C ILE A 561 -14.97 -15.10 6.26
N GLU A 562 -16.05 -15.60 6.84
CA GLU A 562 -17.37 -15.61 6.23
C GLU A 562 -18.08 -14.25 6.34
N GLU A 563 -17.98 -13.57 7.48
CA GLU A 563 -18.45 -12.19 7.66
C GLU A 563 -17.75 -11.21 6.70
N THR A 564 -16.41 -11.28 6.60
CA THR A 564 -15.65 -10.41 5.69
C THR A 564 -15.92 -10.73 4.22
N LYS A 565 -16.18 -11.99 3.83
CA LYS A 565 -16.69 -12.32 2.48
C LYS A 565 -18.04 -11.67 2.20
N GLN A 566 -19.00 -11.76 3.13
CA GLN A 566 -20.31 -11.13 2.98
C GLN A 566 -20.22 -9.61 2.83
N GLN A 567 -19.31 -8.96 3.57
CA GLN A 567 -19.01 -7.52 3.42
C GLN A 567 -18.36 -7.19 2.08
N VAL A 568 -17.43 -8.02 1.60
CA VAL A 568 -16.79 -7.85 0.28
C VAL A 568 -17.81 -8.03 -0.85
N ASP A 569 -18.72 -8.99 -0.74
CA ASP A 569 -19.72 -9.26 -1.78
C ASP A 569 -20.87 -8.22 -1.79
N SER A 570 -21.24 -7.65 -0.63
CA SER A 570 -22.14 -6.50 -0.59
C SER A 570 -21.49 -5.24 -1.19
N GLN A 571 -20.21 -4.98 -0.91
CA GLN A 571 -19.45 -3.88 -1.52
C GLN A 571 -19.31 -4.05 -3.04
N LYS A 572 -19.09 -5.27 -3.56
CA LYS A 572 -19.13 -5.53 -5.02
C LYS A 572 -20.50 -5.21 -5.62
N ALA A 573 -21.58 -5.57 -4.94
CA ALA A 573 -22.94 -5.27 -5.41
C ALA A 573 -23.23 -3.76 -5.41
N GLU A 574 -22.67 -2.99 -4.47
CA GLU A 574 -22.74 -1.52 -4.51
C GLU A 574 -21.84 -0.92 -5.60
N GLN A 575 -20.62 -1.45 -5.79
CA GLN A 575 -19.73 -1.04 -6.87
C GLN A 575 -20.39 -1.23 -8.25
N GLN A 576 -21.09 -2.35 -8.48
CA GLN A 576 -21.84 -2.59 -9.72
C GLN A 576 -23.01 -1.61 -9.91
N LYS A 577 -23.75 -1.26 -8.84
CA LYS A 577 -24.80 -0.23 -8.90
C LYS A 577 -24.22 1.13 -9.26
N LEU A 578 -23.11 1.52 -8.63
CA LEU A 578 -22.43 2.80 -8.89
C LEU A 578 -21.84 2.86 -10.30
N GLN A 579 -21.21 1.78 -10.78
CA GLN A 579 -20.74 1.68 -12.17
C GLN A 579 -21.87 1.81 -13.18
N LYS A 580 -23.04 1.23 -12.90
CA LYS A 580 -24.23 1.42 -13.75
C LYS A 580 -24.69 2.87 -13.75
N ILE A 581 -24.81 3.51 -12.58
CA ILE A 581 -25.21 4.93 -12.48
C ILE A 581 -24.24 5.84 -13.24
N ILE A 582 -22.92 5.58 -13.16
CA ILE A 582 -21.91 6.30 -13.95
C ILE A 582 -22.16 6.10 -15.46
N ALA A 583 -22.32 4.85 -15.92
CA ALA A 583 -22.58 4.59 -17.34
C ALA A 583 -23.89 5.21 -17.85
N ASP A 584 -24.95 5.18 -17.05
CA ASP A 584 -26.24 5.82 -17.35
C ASP A 584 -26.04 7.35 -17.46
N THR A 585 -25.37 8.00 -16.51
CA THR A 585 -25.10 9.47 -16.53
C THR A 585 -24.13 9.91 -17.64
N ASP A 586 -23.13 9.10 -17.99
CA ASP A 586 -22.28 9.35 -19.16
C ASP A 586 -23.10 9.30 -20.46
N SER A 587 -24.06 8.38 -20.55
CA SER A 587 -24.99 8.31 -21.69
C SER A 587 -25.88 9.55 -21.79
N GLU A 588 -26.39 10.07 -20.67
CA GLU A 588 -27.14 11.32 -20.61
C GLU A 588 -26.27 12.51 -21.00
N GLN A 589 -25.04 12.59 -20.51
CA GLN A 589 -24.11 13.66 -20.86
C GLN A 589 -23.80 13.67 -22.38
N ILE A 590 -23.66 12.49 -23.00
CA ILE A 590 -23.50 12.34 -24.45
C ILE A 590 -24.76 12.81 -25.20
N GLN A 591 -25.96 12.53 -24.69
CA GLN A 591 -27.22 13.02 -25.27
C GLN A 591 -27.33 14.56 -25.16
N GLN A 592 -27.05 15.13 -24.00
CA GLN A 592 -27.06 16.59 -23.78
C GLN A 592 -26.03 17.30 -24.67
N ARG A 593 -24.82 16.76 -24.83
CA ARG A 593 -23.81 17.28 -25.78
C ARG A 593 -24.32 17.25 -27.23
N LYS A 594 -25.06 16.20 -27.64
CA LYS A 594 -25.66 16.12 -28.99
C LYS A 594 -26.77 17.16 -29.18
N GLN A 595 -27.63 17.37 -28.19
CA GLN A 595 -28.68 18.40 -28.18
C GLN A 595 -28.09 19.81 -28.24
N LEU A 596 -27.10 20.13 -27.41
CA LEU A 596 -26.35 21.38 -27.47
C LEU A 596 -25.72 21.59 -28.86
N GLY A 597 -25.17 20.53 -29.46
CA GLY A 597 -24.66 20.53 -30.83
C GLY A 597 -25.74 20.68 -31.91
N GLN A 598 -27.03 20.43 -31.63
CA GLN A 598 -28.14 20.79 -32.53
C GLN A 598 -28.49 22.27 -32.38
N VAL A 599 -28.70 22.75 -31.16
CA VAL A 599 -29.02 24.16 -30.85
C VAL A 599 -27.95 25.12 -31.38
N ILE A 600 -26.66 24.75 -31.31
CA ILE A 600 -25.57 25.54 -31.90
C ILE A 600 -25.70 25.61 -33.43
N ARG A 601 -26.01 24.50 -34.12
CA ARG A 601 -26.21 24.50 -35.58
C ARG A 601 -27.45 25.29 -36.00
N GLU A 602 -28.52 25.25 -35.23
CA GLU A 602 -29.74 26.05 -35.44
C GLU A 602 -29.44 27.54 -35.24
N ARG A 603 -28.80 27.92 -34.13
CA ARG A 603 -28.30 29.29 -33.88
C ARG A 603 -27.42 29.79 -35.02
N ASP A 604 -26.48 28.98 -35.50
CA ASP A 604 -25.54 29.38 -36.57
C ASP A 604 -26.22 29.46 -37.94
N SER A 605 -27.28 28.68 -38.17
CA SER A 605 -28.14 28.80 -39.36
C SER A 605 -28.99 30.07 -39.32
N LEU A 606 -29.66 30.34 -38.19
CA LEU A 606 -30.44 31.55 -37.96
C LEU A 606 -29.56 32.80 -38.02
N GLY A 607 -28.35 32.77 -37.45
CA GLY A 607 -27.36 33.84 -37.55
C GLY A 607 -26.95 34.15 -38.99
N LYS A 608 -26.76 33.12 -39.83
CA LYS A 608 -26.49 33.28 -41.27
C LYS A 608 -27.70 33.84 -42.03
N GLN A 609 -28.92 33.49 -41.65
CA GLN A 609 -30.15 34.07 -42.23
C GLN A 609 -30.32 35.55 -41.83
N LEU A 610 -30.11 35.87 -40.54
CA LEU A 610 -30.15 37.25 -40.03
C LEU A 610 -29.06 38.13 -40.66
N LEU A 611 -27.86 37.61 -40.89
CA LEU A 611 -26.81 38.32 -41.62
C LEU A 611 -27.28 38.67 -43.05
N ARG A 612 -27.76 37.68 -43.81
CA ARG A 612 -28.28 37.89 -45.17
C ARG A 612 -29.42 38.90 -45.21
N HIS A 613 -30.38 38.82 -44.29
CA HIS A 613 -31.48 39.80 -44.23
C HIS A 613 -31.00 41.20 -43.81
N ASN A 614 -29.91 41.33 -43.05
CA ASN A 614 -29.26 42.62 -42.80
C ASN A 614 -28.57 43.17 -44.06
N ASP A 615 -27.86 42.32 -44.82
CA ASP A 615 -27.21 42.70 -46.08
C ASP A 615 -28.25 43.10 -47.14
N GLU A 616 -29.33 42.32 -47.29
CA GLU A 616 -30.49 42.63 -48.14
C GLU A 616 -31.14 43.96 -47.72
N ARG A 617 -31.32 44.20 -46.41
CA ARG A 617 -31.87 45.45 -45.88
C ARG A 617 -30.94 46.64 -46.16
N ALA A 618 -29.62 46.49 -46.05
CA ALA A 618 -28.66 47.53 -46.38
C ALA A 618 -28.67 47.86 -47.89
N LEU A 619 -28.71 46.83 -48.75
CA LEU A 619 -28.85 46.99 -50.20
C LEU A 619 -30.17 47.68 -50.59
N LEU A 620 -31.27 47.39 -49.88
CA LEU A 620 -32.55 48.06 -50.07
C LEU A 620 -32.51 49.53 -49.64
N TYR A 621 -31.87 49.86 -48.51
CA TYR A 621 -31.70 51.25 -48.08
C TYR A 621 -30.85 52.07 -49.06
N GLU A 622 -29.73 51.54 -49.56
CA GLU A 622 -28.93 52.22 -50.59
C GLU A 622 -29.69 52.33 -51.93
N LYS A 623 -30.47 51.32 -52.32
CA LYS A 623 -31.35 51.41 -53.50
C LYS A 623 -32.39 52.51 -53.35
N ILE A 624 -33.04 52.64 -52.18
CA ILE A 624 -33.98 53.72 -51.87
C ILE A 624 -33.27 55.09 -51.92
N ARG A 625 -32.08 55.20 -51.32
CA ARG A 625 -31.26 56.43 -51.31
C ARG A 625 -30.86 56.88 -52.73
N ILE A 626 -30.48 55.93 -53.59
CA ILE A 626 -30.18 56.19 -55.01
C ILE A 626 -31.45 56.62 -55.75
N GLN A 627 -32.59 55.94 -55.54
CA GLN A 627 -33.87 56.31 -56.15
C GLN A 627 -34.35 57.70 -55.71
N GLN A 628 -34.21 58.05 -54.43
CA GLN A 628 -34.49 59.40 -53.91
C GLN A 628 -33.58 60.45 -54.58
N SER A 629 -32.28 60.18 -54.72
CA SER A 629 -31.36 61.10 -55.41
C SER A 629 -31.71 61.29 -56.90
N ILE A 630 -32.18 60.24 -57.57
CA ILE A 630 -32.67 60.31 -58.95
C ILE A 630 -33.97 61.12 -59.03
N LEU A 631 -34.92 60.88 -58.13
CA LEU A 631 -36.18 61.62 -58.05
C LEU A 631 -35.94 63.11 -57.81
N SER A 632 -35.14 63.50 -56.82
CA SER A 632 -34.85 64.92 -56.55
C SER A 632 -34.16 65.63 -57.73
N LYS A 633 -33.35 64.92 -58.54
CA LYS A 633 -32.79 65.45 -59.79
C LYS A 633 -33.86 65.57 -60.88
N GLY A 634 -34.76 64.58 -60.98
CA GLY A 634 -35.92 64.60 -61.86
C GLY A 634 -36.86 65.78 -61.56
N ASP A 635 -37.24 65.96 -60.30
CA ASP A 635 -38.08 67.05 -59.80
C ASP A 635 -37.44 68.42 -60.08
N TYR A 636 -36.13 68.54 -59.89
CA TYR A 636 -35.37 69.75 -60.22
C TYR A 636 -35.41 70.06 -61.72
N HIS A 637 -35.11 69.09 -62.58
CA HIS A 637 -35.17 69.28 -64.04
C HIS A 637 -36.60 69.50 -64.56
N TYR A 638 -37.60 68.86 -63.95
CA TYR A 638 -39.01 69.10 -64.26
C TYR A 638 -39.45 70.52 -63.87
N SER A 639 -39.00 71.00 -62.71
CA SER A 639 -39.21 72.39 -62.26
C SER A 639 -38.55 73.40 -63.20
N GLN A 640 -37.32 73.13 -63.66
CA GLN A 640 -36.66 73.93 -64.71
C GLN A 640 -37.51 73.97 -65.98
N LYS A 641 -38.04 72.83 -66.44
CA LYS A 641 -38.87 72.76 -67.65
C LYS A 641 -40.24 73.44 -67.49
N ILE A 642 -40.82 73.46 -66.30
CA ILE A 642 -42.02 74.27 -66.01
C ILE A 642 -41.72 75.76 -66.15
N GLU A 643 -40.60 76.25 -65.63
CA GLU A 643 -40.23 77.67 -65.75
C GLU A 643 -39.83 78.03 -67.19
N ASP A 644 -39.14 77.15 -67.93
CA ASP A 644 -38.91 77.30 -69.38
C ASP A 644 -40.26 77.47 -70.13
N ILE A 645 -41.23 76.58 -69.87
CA ILE A 645 -42.57 76.64 -70.47
C ILE A 645 -43.31 77.93 -70.06
N ARG A 646 -43.12 78.43 -68.84
CA ARG A 646 -43.70 79.69 -68.36
C ARG A 646 -43.09 80.89 -69.08
N LEU A 647 -41.77 80.93 -69.24
CA LEU A 647 -41.05 81.95 -70.00
C LEU A 647 -41.49 81.95 -71.48
N LEU A 648 -41.58 80.76 -72.10
CA LEU A 648 -42.09 80.61 -73.47
C LEU A 648 -43.56 81.06 -73.60
N LYS A 649 -44.44 80.74 -72.64
CA LYS A 649 -45.82 81.26 -72.61
C LYS A 649 -45.86 82.79 -72.50
N ILE A 650 -44.98 83.38 -71.70
CA ILE A 650 -44.83 84.85 -71.60
C ILE A 650 -44.36 85.44 -72.94
N GLU A 651 -43.41 84.82 -73.63
CA GLU A 651 -42.92 85.32 -74.92
C GLU A 651 -43.96 85.13 -76.04
N ILE A 652 -44.69 84.01 -76.08
CA ILE A 652 -45.85 83.81 -76.96
C ILE A 652 -46.88 84.91 -76.73
N ASN A 653 -47.20 85.25 -75.48
CA ASN A 653 -48.10 86.37 -75.16
C ASN A 653 -47.57 87.73 -75.62
N LYS A 654 -46.25 87.99 -75.57
CA LYS A 654 -45.64 89.20 -76.15
C LYS A 654 -45.76 89.21 -77.68
N LEU A 655 -45.50 88.08 -78.34
CA LEU A 655 -45.59 87.93 -79.79
C LEU A 655 -47.02 88.05 -80.30
N GLN A 656 -48.01 87.48 -79.59
CA GLN A 656 -49.44 87.66 -79.88
C GLN A 656 -49.87 89.13 -79.71
N ARG A 657 -49.38 89.83 -78.67
CA ARG A 657 -49.62 91.27 -78.50
C ARG A 657 -49.00 92.08 -79.65
N LYS A 658 -47.74 91.80 -80.03
CA LYS A 658 -47.08 92.42 -81.19
C LYS A 658 -47.88 92.17 -82.48
N LYS A 659 -48.32 90.93 -82.72
CA LYS A 659 -49.17 90.60 -83.86
C LYS A 659 -50.49 91.37 -83.83
N SER A 660 -51.21 91.40 -82.71
CA SER A 660 -52.48 92.13 -82.59
C SER A 660 -52.33 93.65 -82.79
N ILE A 661 -51.17 94.23 -82.45
CA ILE A 661 -50.85 95.63 -82.78
C ILE A 661 -50.62 95.79 -84.29
N LEU A 662 -49.87 94.88 -84.92
CA LEU A 662 -49.63 94.91 -86.38
C LEU A 662 -50.93 94.67 -87.17
N ASP A 663 -51.73 93.68 -86.80
CA ASP A 663 -53.05 93.39 -87.38
C ASP A 663 -53.98 94.63 -87.32
N LYS A 664 -53.87 95.46 -86.27
CA LYS A 664 -54.58 96.75 -86.14
C LYS A 664 -54.00 97.87 -87.01
N THR A 665 -52.76 97.79 -87.46
CA THR A 665 -52.17 98.75 -88.41
C THR A 665 -52.40 98.37 -89.88
N VAL A 666 -52.73 97.10 -90.18
CA VAL A 666 -53.04 96.66 -91.56
C VAL A 666 -54.21 97.44 -92.20
N PRO A 667 -55.34 97.71 -91.52
CA PRO A 667 -56.41 98.58 -92.06
C PRO A 667 -55.92 99.97 -92.48
N ASN A 668 -55.05 100.60 -91.69
CA ASN A 668 -54.47 101.89 -92.07
C ASN A 668 -53.65 101.80 -93.37
N THR A 669 -53.08 100.63 -93.71
CA THR A 669 -52.42 100.43 -95.01
C THR A 669 -53.40 100.25 -96.18
N GLU A 670 -54.62 99.75 -95.92
CA GLU A 670 -55.72 99.75 -96.90
C GLU A 670 -56.20 101.17 -97.18
N ASP A 671 -56.41 101.97 -96.13
CA ASP A 671 -56.86 103.36 -96.29
C ASP A 671 -55.77 104.26 -96.88
N LEU A 672 -54.51 104.11 -96.48
CA LEU A 672 -53.37 104.75 -97.18
C LEU A 672 -53.26 104.29 -98.65
N ARG A 673 -53.67 103.06 -99.01
CA ARG A 673 -53.78 102.61 -100.42
C ARG A 673 -55.02 103.14 -101.15
N ARG A 674 -56.05 103.60 -100.43
CA ARG A 674 -57.22 104.29 -100.98
C ARG A 674 -56.89 105.77 -101.21
N GLU A 675 -56.30 106.43 -100.21
CA GLU A 675 -55.75 107.79 -100.31
C GLU A 675 -54.68 107.87 -101.40
N LEU A 676 -53.70 106.95 -101.44
CA LEU A 676 -52.70 106.94 -102.51
C LEU A 676 -53.33 106.73 -103.89
N ARG A 677 -54.42 105.95 -104.02
CA ARG A 677 -55.18 105.83 -105.28
C ARG A 677 -56.17 106.99 -105.52
N HIS A 678 -56.45 107.82 -104.53
CA HIS A 678 -57.18 109.08 -104.66
C HIS A 678 -56.23 110.17 -105.15
N LEU A 679 -55.13 110.37 -104.42
CA LEU A 679 -54.01 111.24 -104.73
C LEU A 679 -53.35 110.88 -106.07
N GLN A 680 -53.31 109.62 -106.51
CA GLN A 680 -52.86 109.29 -107.87
C GLN A 680 -53.85 109.72 -108.96
N ARG A 681 -55.17 109.70 -108.69
CA ARG A 681 -56.20 110.18 -109.63
C ARG A 681 -56.27 111.71 -109.64
N GLU A 682 -56.05 112.36 -108.50
CA GLU A 682 -55.90 113.81 -108.40
C GLU A 682 -54.58 114.26 -109.01
N LEU A 683 -53.47 113.58 -108.75
CA LEU A 683 -52.19 113.82 -109.43
C LEU A 683 -52.30 113.56 -110.94
N LEU A 684 -53.16 112.67 -111.42
CA LEU A 684 -53.44 112.55 -112.86
C LEU A 684 -54.24 113.74 -113.40
N ARG A 685 -55.30 114.18 -112.69
CA ARG A 685 -56.08 115.38 -113.05
C ARG A 685 -55.21 116.65 -113.03
N GLU A 686 -54.45 116.83 -111.96
CA GLU A 686 -53.53 117.95 -111.78
C GLU A 686 -52.27 117.79 -112.63
N ARG A 687 -51.91 116.59 -113.15
CA ARG A 687 -50.93 116.45 -114.25
C ARG A 687 -51.51 116.79 -115.61
N THR A 688 -52.78 116.50 -115.90
CA THR A 688 -53.43 117.04 -117.11
C THR A 688 -53.63 118.55 -117.01
N ARG A 689 -53.84 119.09 -115.80
CA ARG A 689 -53.90 120.52 -115.53
C ARG A 689 -52.52 121.18 -115.62
N ASN A 690 -51.49 120.57 -115.02
CA ASN A 690 -50.10 121.00 -115.20
C ASN A 690 -49.68 120.88 -116.65
N SER A 691 -50.05 119.84 -117.41
CA SER A 691 -49.74 119.79 -118.85
C SER A 691 -50.32 120.96 -119.64
N LEU A 692 -51.40 121.60 -119.16
CA LEU A 692 -52.00 122.80 -119.73
C LEU A 692 -51.44 124.13 -119.14
N LEU A 693 -50.64 124.06 -118.07
CA LEU A 693 -50.05 125.22 -117.36
C LEU A 693 -48.50 125.27 -117.44
N GLU A 694 -47.85 124.12 -117.63
CA GLU A 694 -46.41 123.95 -117.90
C GLU A 694 -46.09 124.35 -119.36
N ASP A 695 -47.07 124.24 -120.26
CA ASP A 695 -47.08 124.91 -121.58
C ASP A 695 -47.17 126.45 -121.46
N GLN A 696 -47.59 126.98 -120.30
CA GLN A 696 -47.70 128.43 -120.07
C GLN A 696 -46.56 129.01 -119.22
N LEU A 697 -45.98 128.26 -118.28
CA LEU A 697 -44.95 128.77 -117.35
C LEU A 697 -43.81 127.77 -117.06
N LYS A 698 -42.62 128.10 -117.59
CA LYS A 698 -41.30 127.64 -117.12
C LYS A 698 -40.63 128.77 -116.30
N PRO A 699 -39.62 128.50 -115.44
CA PRO A 699 -39.42 127.39 -114.51
C PRO A 699 -39.07 127.94 -113.08
N ILE A 700 -38.18 127.26 -112.31
CA ILE A 700 -37.34 127.76 -111.16
C ILE A 700 -37.77 127.38 -109.72
N ASN A 701 -37.11 126.34 -109.16
CA ASN A 701 -36.45 126.22 -107.82
C ASN A 701 -37.25 126.37 -106.48
N ILE A 702 -36.80 125.91 -105.28
CA ILE A 702 -35.99 124.77 -104.77
C ILE A 702 -36.17 124.66 -103.21
N HIS A 703 -36.12 123.45 -102.63
CA HIS A 703 -35.95 123.08 -101.19
C HIS A 703 -36.87 123.60 -100.04
N ARG A 704 -37.17 122.70 -99.08
CA ARG A 704 -36.99 122.98 -97.62
C ARG A 704 -36.92 121.71 -96.75
N TRP A 705 -36.02 121.67 -95.77
CA TRP A 705 -36.00 120.75 -94.60
C TRP A 705 -36.24 121.54 -93.30
N ARG A 706 -36.55 120.88 -92.16
CA ARG A 706 -36.76 121.52 -90.84
C ARG A 706 -36.30 120.60 -89.69
N ARG A 707 -35.75 121.18 -88.61
CA ARG A 707 -35.36 120.52 -87.35
C ARG A 707 -36.55 120.36 -86.38
N LEU A 708 -36.40 119.49 -85.38
CA LEU A 708 -37.27 119.36 -84.20
C LEU A 708 -36.43 119.44 -82.92
N GLU A 709 -37.09 119.69 -81.78
CA GLU A 709 -36.46 120.04 -80.49
C GLU A 709 -36.91 119.08 -79.36
N GLY A 710 -36.07 118.91 -78.34
CA GLY A 710 -36.34 118.11 -77.13
C GLY A 710 -35.09 117.98 -76.25
N SER A 711 -35.26 117.92 -74.92
CA SER A 711 -34.19 117.99 -73.92
C SER A 711 -34.42 117.06 -72.71
N ASP A 712 -33.34 116.58 -72.10
CA ASP A 712 -33.34 115.57 -71.02
C ASP A 712 -33.35 116.15 -69.57
N PRO A 713 -33.80 115.37 -68.56
CA PRO A 713 -33.88 115.78 -67.15
C PRO A 713 -32.54 115.79 -66.37
N SER A 714 -32.57 116.38 -65.16
CA SER A 714 -31.36 116.82 -64.42
C SER A 714 -30.70 115.77 -63.51
N LYS A 715 -29.37 115.87 -63.39
CA LYS A 715 -28.50 114.97 -62.59
C LYS A 715 -28.83 114.87 -61.10
N TYR A 716 -29.53 115.86 -60.53
CA TYR A 716 -29.84 115.89 -59.09
C TYR A 716 -30.77 114.75 -58.63
N GLU A 717 -31.79 114.42 -59.44
CA GLU A 717 -32.78 113.38 -59.12
C GLU A 717 -32.14 111.98 -59.06
N LEU A 718 -31.21 111.72 -59.97
CA LEU A 718 -30.38 110.49 -59.98
C LEU A 718 -29.58 110.34 -58.68
N ILE A 719 -29.01 111.42 -58.14
CA ILE A 719 -28.19 111.39 -56.92
C ILE A 719 -29.04 111.07 -55.69
N GLN A 720 -30.22 111.67 -55.53
CA GLN A 720 -31.14 111.32 -54.44
C GLN A 720 -31.57 109.83 -54.49
N LYS A 721 -31.80 109.31 -55.70
CA LYS A 721 -32.18 107.90 -55.91
C LYS A 721 -31.04 106.93 -55.57
N ILE A 722 -29.80 107.29 -55.83
CA ILE A 722 -28.61 106.52 -55.42
C ILE A 722 -28.43 106.52 -53.89
N GLN A 723 -28.58 107.67 -53.22
CA GLN A 723 -28.39 107.77 -51.76
C GLN A 723 -29.45 107.00 -50.97
N SER A 724 -30.72 107.06 -51.40
CA SER A 724 -31.82 106.31 -50.76
C SER A 724 -31.66 104.79 -50.92
N LEU A 725 -31.23 104.32 -52.09
CA LEU A 725 -30.90 102.90 -52.31
C LEU A 725 -29.71 102.44 -51.43
N ARG A 726 -28.64 103.24 -51.31
CA ARG A 726 -27.48 102.90 -50.46
C ARG A 726 -27.85 102.73 -48.98
N LYS A 727 -28.67 103.64 -48.42
CA LYS A 727 -29.16 103.50 -47.03
C LYS A 727 -29.99 102.22 -46.83
N ARG A 728 -30.83 101.87 -47.81
CA ARG A 728 -31.67 100.66 -47.76
C ARG A 728 -30.86 99.37 -47.86
N LEU A 729 -29.73 99.39 -48.58
CA LEU A 729 -28.82 98.26 -48.69
C LEU A 729 -28.05 98.01 -47.38
N ILE A 730 -27.52 99.06 -46.75
CA ILE A 730 -26.81 98.97 -45.45
C ILE A 730 -27.73 98.42 -44.35
N ALA A 731 -29.00 98.83 -44.32
CA ALA A 731 -29.98 98.27 -43.37
C ALA A 731 -30.19 96.76 -43.59
N LYS A 732 -30.18 96.29 -44.85
CA LYS A 732 -30.36 94.87 -45.17
C LYS A 732 -29.12 94.01 -44.92
N THR A 733 -27.90 94.54 -45.04
CA THR A 733 -26.69 93.81 -44.63
C THR A 733 -26.64 93.63 -43.12
N GLN A 734 -27.03 94.64 -42.34
CA GLN A 734 -27.10 94.55 -40.87
C GLN A 734 -28.20 93.60 -40.36
N GLU A 735 -29.26 93.35 -41.14
CA GLU A 735 -30.21 92.29 -40.83
C GLU A 735 -29.64 90.89 -41.15
N LEU A 736 -28.86 90.75 -42.21
CA LEU A 736 -28.18 89.51 -42.59
C LEU A 736 -27.12 89.10 -41.54
N GLU A 737 -26.24 90.02 -41.15
CA GLU A 737 -25.20 89.78 -40.12
C GLU A 737 -25.82 89.27 -38.79
N LYS A 738 -26.98 89.81 -38.40
CA LYS A 738 -27.73 89.36 -37.21
C LYS A 738 -28.34 87.97 -37.38
N GLN A 739 -28.79 87.61 -38.59
CA GLN A 739 -29.29 86.27 -38.89
C GLN A 739 -28.15 85.25 -38.95
N GLU A 740 -26.99 85.59 -39.51
CA GLU A 740 -25.81 84.73 -39.54
C GLU A 740 -25.25 84.45 -38.14
N LEU A 741 -25.18 85.45 -37.26
CA LEU A 741 -24.80 85.25 -35.85
C LEU A 741 -25.75 84.29 -35.12
N LEU A 742 -27.07 84.49 -35.25
CA LEU A 742 -28.08 83.57 -34.71
C LEU A 742 -27.94 82.15 -35.26
N LEU A 743 -27.57 82.01 -36.54
CA LEU A 743 -27.37 80.71 -37.18
C LEU A 743 -26.13 80.01 -36.61
N GLN A 744 -25.01 80.72 -36.44
CA GLN A 744 -23.79 80.18 -35.81
C GLN A 744 -24.01 79.76 -34.34
N GLU A 745 -24.84 80.49 -33.57
CA GLU A 745 -25.23 80.09 -32.22
C GLU A 745 -26.05 78.80 -32.21
N LYS A 746 -26.98 78.65 -33.16
CA LYS A 746 -27.77 77.41 -33.31
C LYS A 746 -26.93 76.23 -33.80
N GLU A 747 -25.94 76.45 -34.66
CA GLU A 747 -25.01 75.41 -35.10
C GLU A 747 -24.12 74.92 -33.95
N LYS A 748 -23.60 75.83 -33.10
CA LYS A 748 -22.85 75.44 -31.89
C LYS A 748 -23.70 74.59 -30.94
N LEU A 749 -24.91 75.06 -30.60
CA LEU A 749 -25.86 74.30 -29.79
C LEU A 749 -26.21 72.94 -30.41
N PHE A 750 -26.35 72.86 -31.74
CA PHE A 750 -26.60 71.60 -32.44
C PHE A 750 -25.41 70.63 -32.35
N VAL A 751 -24.18 71.11 -32.48
CA VAL A 751 -22.97 70.28 -32.32
C VAL A 751 -22.83 69.81 -30.86
N GLU A 752 -23.07 70.67 -29.88
CA GLU A 752 -23.04 70.31 -28.46
C GLU A 752 -24.12 69.26 -28.11
N LEU A 753 -25.37 69.47 -28.54
CA LEU A 753 -26.45 68.48 -28.37
C LEU A 753 -26.13 67.15 -29.07
N LYS A 754 -25.47 67.20 -30.25
CA LYS A 754 -25.05 65.99 -30.98
C LYS A 754 -23.90 65.26 -30.27
N GLN A 755 -22.99 65.96 -29.61
CA GLN A 755 -21.97 65.34 -28.74
C GLN A 755 -22.58 64.76 -27.45
N ILE A 756 -23.61 65.38 -26.87
CA ILE A 756 -24.33 64.85 -25.72
C ILE A 756 -25.11 63.58 -26.11
N LEU A 757 -25.83 63.59 -27.23
CA LEU A 757 -26.51 62.40 -27.77
C LEU A 757 -25.53 61.26 -28.09
N ALA A 758 -24.38 61.56 -28.68
CA ALA A 758 -23.33 60.58 -28.94
C ALA A 758 -22.63 60.03 -27.67
N ARG A 759 -22.88 60.63 -26.50
CA ARG A 759 -22.42 60.16 -25.18
C ARG A 759 -23.51 59.44 -24.38
N GLN A 760 -24.76 59.42 -24.83
CA GLN A 760 -25.80 58.62 -24.20
C GLN A 760 -25.69 57.17 -24.69
N PRO A 761 -25.73 56.16 -23.79
CA PRO A 761 -25.82 54.76 -24.20
C PRO A 761 -27.14 54.54 -24.97
N GLY A 762 -27.08 53.80 -26.08
CA GLY A 762 -28.27 53.47 -26.87
C GLY A 762 -29.28 52.64 -26.07
N PRO A 763 -30.55 52.53 -26.52
CA PRO A 763 -31.60 51.84 -25.79
C PRO A 763 -31.24 50.40 -25.41
N GLU A 764 -30.60 49.67 -26.33
CA GLU A 764 -30.07 48.32 -26.13
C GLU A 764 -29.05 48.23 -24.98
N ALA A 765 -28.19 49.25 -24.82
CA ALA A 765 -27.25 49.33 -23.70
C ALA A 765 -27.94 49.75 -22.38
N VAL A 766 -29.02 50.52 -22.44
CA VAL A 766 -29.86 50.82 -21.26
C VAL A 766 -30.61 49.57 -20.79
N GLU A 767 -31.15 48.77 -21.71
CA GLU A 767 -31.79 47.48 -21.40
C GLU A 767 -30.79 46.48 -20.83
N GLN A 768 -29.59 46.35 -21.41
CA GLN A 768 -28.51 45.54 -20.85
C GLN A 768 -28.12 46.01 -19.44
N LEU A 769 -28.00 47.31 -19.20
CA LEU A 769 -27.67 47.85 -17.87
C LEU A 769 -28.80 47.59 -16.86
N GLN A 770 -30.07 47.64 -17.28
CA GLN A 770 -31.20 47.19 -16.45
C GLN A 770 -31.12 45.68 -16.14
N GLN A 771 -30.87 44.83 -17.13
CA GLN A 771 -30.72 43.38 -16.91
C GLN A 771 -29.53 43.06 -15.98
N CYS A 772 -28.42 43.78 -16.10
CA CYS A 772 -27.29 43.72 -15.17
C CYS A 772 -27.67 44.19 -13.76
N GLN A 773 -28.49 45.25 -13.61
CA GLN A 773 -28.99 45.68 -12.29
C GLN A 773 -29.96 44.66 -11.67
N TRP A 774 -30.85 44.05 -12.46
CA TRP A 774 -31.77 43.02 -11.98
C TRP A 774 -31.03 41.76 -11.54
N THR A 775 -30.09 41.27 -12.35
CA THR A 775 -29.25 40.12 -11.98
C THR A 775 -28.32 40.43 -10.81
N LEU A 776 -27.78 41.65 -10.69
CA LEU A 776 -27.07 42.10 -9.48
C LEU A 776 -27.97 42.09 -8.26
N ARG A 777 -29.20 42.61 -8.33
CA ARG A 777 -30.17 42.59 -7.21
C ARG A 777 -30.49 41.16 -6.77
N GLU A 778 -30.75 40.25 -7.71
CA GLU A 778 -30.95 38.83 -7.41
C GLU A 778 -29.72 38.19 -6.75
N ARG A 779 -28.52 38.42 -7.31
CA ARG A 779 -27.28 37.88 -6.76
C ARG A 779 -26.99 38.45 -5.37
N THR A 780 -27.24 39.74 -5.14
CA THR A 780 -27.15 40.37 -3.81
C THR A 780 -28.18 39.81 -2.83
N ALA A 781 -29.41 39.50 -3.26
CA ALA A 781 -30.41 38.86 -2.41
C ALA A 781 -29.99 37.43 -2.02
N LYS A 782 -29.55 36.63 -2.98
CA LYS A 782 -29.01 35.27 -2.77
C LYS A 782 -27.76 35.29 -1.88
N LEU A 783 -26.87 36.26 -2.05
CA LEU A 783 -25.66 36.43 -1.24
C LEU A 783 -26.00 36.91 0.19
N LYS A 784 -27.03 37.76 0.38
CA LYS A 784 -27.57 38.09 1.71
C LYS A 784 -28.18 36.88 2.42
N ALA A 785 -28.90 36.01 1.70
CA ALA A 785 -29.42 34.76 2.25
C ALA A 785 -28.28 33.82 2.71
N LEU A 786 -27.25 33.64 1.87
CA LEU A 786 -26.06 32.86 2.22
C LEU A 786 -25.29 33.46 3.42
N ILE A 787 -25.20 34.80 3.54
CA ILE A 787 -24.64 35.44 4.74
C ILE A 787 -25.50 35.18 5.99
N ALA A 788 -26.83 35.18 5.87
CA ALA A 788 -27.72 34.82 6.97
C ALA A 788 -27.58 33.34 7.39
N GLU A 789 -27.42 32.43 6.42
CA GLU A 789 -27.14 31.00 6.68
C GLU A 789 -25.77 30.81 7.34
N VAL A 790 -24.71 31.44 6.84
CA VAL A 790 -23.37 31.39 7.43
C VAL A 790 -23.36 31.97 8.85
N THR A 791 -24.01 33.10 9.09
CA THR A 791 -24.08 33.67 10.46
C THR A 791 -24.96 32.84 11.41
N MET A 792 -25.99 32.14 10.91
CA MET A 792 -26.70 31.13 11.69
C MET A 792 -25.81 29.91 12.01
N LEU A 793 -24.97 29.46 11.07
CA LEU A 793 -24.04 28.35 11.29
C LEU A 793 -22.90 28.73 12.25
N ASP A 794 -22.36 29.94 12.16
CA ASP A 794 -21.36 30.46 13.10
C ASP A 794 -21.94 30.62 14.52
N SER A 795 -23.17 31.12 14.65
CA SER A 795 -23.82 31.23 15.96
C SER A 795 -24.11 29.84 16.58
N LYS A 796 -24.54 28.86 15.79
CA LYS A 796 -24.65 27.45 16.23
C LYS A 796 -23.28 26.84 16.60
N MET A 797 -22.24 27.08 15.80
CA MET A 797 -20.88 26.63 16.12
C MET A 797 -20.37 27.27 17.43
N ASN A 798 -20.70 28.55 17.68
CA ASN A 798 -20.31 29.23 18.91
C ASN A 798 -21.15 28.81 20.13
N GLN A 799 -22.41 28.41 19.95
CA GLN A 799 -23.19 27.67 20.95
C GLN A 799 -22.52 26.34 21.28
N TYR A 800 -22.21 25.49 20.30
CA TYR A 800 -21.52 24.21 20.53
C TYR A 800 -20.13 24.38 21.15
N LYS A 801 -19.38 25.44 20.82
CA LYS A 801 -18.11 25.76 21.52
C LYS A 801 -18.35 26.11 23.00
N SER A 802 -19.40 26.85 23.30
CA SER A 802 -19.77 27.25 24.66
C SER A 802 -20.26 26.05 25.49
N GLU A 803 -21.08 25.19 24.91
CA GLU A 803 -21.53 23.93 25.51
C GLU A 803 -20.35 22.99 25.79
N ASN A 804 -19.43 22.80 24.83
CA ASN A 804 -18.22 22.03 25.04
C ASN A 804 -17.33 22.62 26.16
N GLN A 805 -17.28 23.95 26.31
CA GLN A 805 -16.58 24.59 27.43
C GLN A 805 -17.29 24.37 28.78
N SER A 806 -18.63 24.38 28.83
CA SER A 806 -19.39 24.01 30.04
C SER A 806 -19.14 22.55 30.41
N LEU A 807 -19.30 21.62 29.47
CA LEU A 807 -19.07 20.18 29.66
C LEU A 807 -17.62 19.87 30.06
N ALA A 808 -16.63 20.58 29.51
CA ALA A 808 -15.24 20.49 29.95
C ALA A 808 -15.03 21.01 31.38
N GLY A 809 -15.71 22.10 31.76
CA GLY A 809 -15.73 22.64 33.12
C GLY A 809 -16.41 21.70 34.12
N GLU A 810 -17.51 21.08 33.74
CA GLU A 810 -18.23 20.06 34.50
C GLU A 810 -17.39 18.80 34.68
N LEU A 811 -16.74 18.30 33.62
CA LEU A 811 -15.75 17.21 33.70
C LEU A 811 -14.56 17.57 34.60
N ALA A 812 -14.06 18.81 34.55
CA ALA A 812 -13.01 19.27 35.46
C ALA A 812 -13.49 19.33 36.92
N ASN A 813 -14.74 19.74 37.15
CA ASN A 813 -15.35 19.78 38.48
C ASN A 813 -15.69 18.38 39.02
N ILE A 814 -16.11 17.44 38.17
CA ILE A 814 -16.27 16.01 38.51
C ILE A 814 -14.91 15.40 38.84
N LYS A 815 -13.86 15.66 38.05
CA LYS A 815 -12.49 15.24 38.36
C LYS A 815 -12.00 15.81 39.69
N LYS A 816 -12.27 17.09 40.00
CA LYS A 816 -11.99 17.70 41.32
C LYS A 816 -12.76 17.00 42.46
N LYS A 817 -14.07 16.77 42.31
CA LYS A 817 -14.91 16.07 43.31
C LYS A 817 -14.45 14.63 43.56
N TYR A 818 -14.08 13.90 42.50
CA TYR A 818 -13.52 12.56 42.59
C TYR A 818 -12.15 12.55 43.30
N LEU A 819 -11.28 13.51 42.98
CA LEU A 819 -9.98 13.65 43.64
C LEU A 819 -10.10 14.07 45.12
N SER A 820 -11.08 14.89 45.50
CA SER A 820 -11.34 15.23 46.90
C SER A 820 -11.96 14.06 47.67
N GLN A 821 -12.89 13.30 47.09
CA GLN A 821 -13.36 12.04 47.67
C GLN A 821 -12.21 11.03 47.85
N LYS A 822 -11.32 10.89 46.86
CA LYS A 822 -10.15 10.00 46.94
C LYS A 822 -9.14 10.45 48.01
N LYS A 823 -9.00 11.77 48.24
CA LYS A 823 -8.24 12.29 49.40
C LYS A 823 -8.91 11.95 50.72
N LEU A 824 -10.19 12.26 50.89
CA LEU A 824 -10.95 11.97 52.12
C LEU A 824 -10.93 10.48 52.48
N TYR A 825 -11.05 9.60 51.49
CA TYR A 825 -10.97 8.14 51.69
C TYR A 825 -9.57 7.68 52.14
N ASN A 826 -8.51 8.26 51.55
CA ASN A 826 -7.14 8.02 52.01
C ASN A 826 -6.88 8.58 53.42
N GLU A 827 -7.41 9.77 53.74
CA GLU A 827 -7.28 10.42 55.05
C GLU A 827 -8.00 9.62 56.15
N GLN A 828 -9.19 9.08 55.86
CA GLN A 828 -9.88 8.11 56.72
C GLN A 828 -9.05 6.84 56.92
N ARG A 829 -8.46 6.30 55.84
CA ARG A 829 -7.59 5.12 55.89
C ARG A 829 -6.29 5.35 56.68
N THR A 830 -5.79 6.58 56.77
CA THR A 830 -4.67 6.93 57.68
C THR A 830 -5.12 7.14 59.13
N LYS A 831 -6.36 7.60 59.37
CA LYS A 831 -6.88 7.80 60.74
C LYS A 831 -7.21 6.48 61.44
N MET A 832 -7.63 5.44 60.71
CA MET A 832 -7.84 4.08 61.26
C MET A 832 -6.54 3.29 61.51
N LYS A 833 -5.42 3.95 61.83
CA LYS A 833 -4.12 3.32 62.09
C LYS A 833 -3.29 3.95 63.21
N VAL A 834 -3.89 4.78 64.07
CA VAL A 834 -3.22 5.37 65.23
C VAL A 834 -4.06 5.16 66.49
N GLU A 835 -4.07 3.92 66.99
CA GLU A 835 -4.66 3.58 68.29
C GLU A 835 -3.99 2.32 68.86
N THR A 836 -2.73 2.44 69.33
CA THR A 836 -2.15 1.62 70.43
C THR A 836 -0.71 2.03 70.81
N LEU A 837 -0.48 2.13 72.12
CA LEU A 837 0.78 1.96 72.88
C LEU A 837 1.86 3.09 72.88
N GLU A 838 2.54 3.16 74.03
CA GLU A 838 3.53 4.18 74.45
C GLU A 838 4.96 3.56 74.57
N PRO A 839 5.93 4.01 75.41
CA PRO A 839 6.99 4.92 74.96
C PRO A 839 8.45 4.49 75.30
N LEU A 840 9.41 5.39 75.02
CA LEU A 840 10.83 5.42 75.48
C LEU A 840 11.84 4.46 74.79
N PRO A 841 13.17 4.75 74.81
CA PRO A 841 13.86 6.05 74.86
C PRO A 841 15.01 6.26 73.83
N GLN A 842 15.51 7.49 73.83
CA GLN A 842 16.68 8.09 73.16
C GLN A 842 17.88 7.21 72.74
N LEU A 843 18.48 7.56 71.58
CA LEU A 843 19.94 7.63 71.41
C LEU A 843 20.31 8.66 70.32
N SER A 844 21.58 9.07 70.25
CA SER A 844 22.03 10.32 69.59
C SER A 844 23.00 10.13 68.41
N SER A 845 22.88 10.98 67.39
CA SER A 845 24.02 11.57 66.67
C SER A 845 23.59 12.75 65.77
N LYS A 846 24.53 13.65 65.44
CA LYS A 846 24.38 14.73 64.44
C LYS A 846 25.48 14.57 63.33
N PRO A 847 26.01 15.62 62.66
CA PRO A 847 25.55 15.97 61.31
C PRO A 847 26.66 16.13 60.25
N HIS A 848 26.28 16.24 58.97
CA HIS A 848 26.82 17.07 57.84
C HIS A 848 26.26 16.49 56.52
N PHE A 849 26.21 17.17 55.36
CA PHE A 849 27.13 18.16 54.78
C PHE A 849 26.39 19.17 53.85
N THR A 850 27.09 20.22 53.43
CA THR A 850 26.67 21.25 52.42
C THR A 850 26.86 20.71 50.99
N GLY A 851 26.45 21.29 49.86
CA GLY A 851 26.00 22.63 49.47
C GLY A 851 26.75 23.06 48.20
N GLY A 852 26.03 23.37 47.11
CA GLY A 852 26.60 23.82 45.82
C GLY A 852 25.80 23.32 44.61
N GLY A 853 25.52 24.08 43.55
CA GLY A 853 25.65 25.53 43.37
C GLY A 853 26.38 25.95 42.09
N PHE A 854 25.65 26.18 40.99
CA PHE A 854 26.18 26.78 39.74
C PHE A 854 25.16 27.69 39.04
N ARG A 855 25.64 28.45 38.02
CA ARG A 855 24.99 29.60 37.35
C ARG A 855 25.46 29.69 35.87
N ILE A 856 24.78 30.34 34.93
CA ILE A 856 23.44 31.00 34.97
C ILE A 856 22.47 30.36 33.94
N ASP A 857 21.86 30.88 32.87
CA ASP A 857 21.76 32.19 32.17
C ASP A 857 20.31 32.41 31.65
N ASN A 858 19.98 33.59 31.08
CA ASN A 858 18.60 34.07 30.82
C ASN A 858 18.59 35.10 29.65
N PRO A 859 17.48 35.75 29.21
CA PRO A 859 16.06 35.38 29.03
C PRO A 859 15.48 35.76 27.61
N VAL A 860 14.13 35.79 27.49
CA VAL A 860 13.30 36.64 26.57
C VAL A 860 13.16 36.24 25.09
N ARG A 861 11.94 35.83 24.70
CA ARG A 861 10.98 36.74 24.02
C ARG A 861 9.52 36.28 24.11
N ARG A 862 8.64 37.27 24.34
CA ARG A 862 7.26 37.28 23.84
C ARG A 862 7.26 38.12 22.56
N GLN A 863 6.58 37.65 21.52
CA GLN A 863 5.49 38.38 20.88
C GLN A 863 4.46 37.34 20.43
#